data_AF-A0A7J7C0N1-F1
#
_entry.id   AF-A0A7J7C0N1-F1
#
_cell.length_a   1.000
_cell.length_b   1.000
_cell.length_c   1.000
_cell.angle_alpha   90.00
_cell.angle_beta   90.00
_cell.angle_gamma   90.00
#
_symmetry.space_group_name_H-M   'P 1'
#
loop_
_entity.id
_entity.type
_entity.pdbx_description
1 polymer ?
#
loop_
_entity_poly.entity_id
_entity_poly.type
_entity_poly.pdbx_seq_one_letter_code
_entity_poly.pdbx_strand_id
1 'polypeptide(L)'
;MRKKVDERIRTLIENGVRLRHRSLFVIVGDKSRDQIVNLHYMLSKAVVKSRPTVLWCYKDKLEISSHQRKRKKQVEKLMKRGLLDPEKVTPFQLFIETGGLTYCLYKDSERILGNTFGMCILQDFEALTPNLLARTIETVEGGGLIILLLRSLASLTSLYTMVMDVHDRFRTESHSEAAGRFNERFLLSLASCKACVVMDDELNILPISSHLRSITHVPVKEDSEGLSETQRDLKNLKEELNDDFPVGPLIKKCCTLDQGKAVITFLDAILDKTLRSTVALLAARGRGKSAALGLAVAGAIAAGYSNIFVTAPSPENLRTLFDFVCKGFNALEYKEHLDYDVVKSANPEFRKATVRINIYKQHRQTIQYVEPHKHEQLNQVELLVIDEAAAIPLPIVKSLLGPYLVFLSSTVNGYEGTGRSLSLKLLQQLEEKNHMPAYKTEGSLSGRLFKKIELNESIRYGSGDPIESWLNNLLCLDVANSIPNINRLPPPDECDLYYVNRDTLFSYHKDSELFLQRMMALYVASHYKNSPNDLQLMADAPAHHLFVLLGPVDESKNQLPDILCVLQVSLEGQISRNSAIKSLSDSHRPSGDQIPWKFCEQFRDTDFPSLSGARIVRIATHPNAMKLGYGSTAVELLARYYEGLLSPISELDVEDAMETPPVRVTEAAEKVSLLEENIKPRTDLPPLLAHLRERQPERLHYIGVSFGLTLDLFRFWRRHKFGPFYIAPNPNTVTGEHTCMVLRPLNNDDVVVSGSDEWGFFGPFYEDFKKRFMRLLDFNFRAMDYKLAMSILEPKIDFTEAEPVMRNSDGFCKSLSDDISPYDMERLKAYTNNLVDHLMIAGLVPILARLYFRGKLPVKLSYSQASVLLFFGLQRQNITYIEGQMNLERSQILAYNLKIMKKLCTYLDDIASKEIGSTLPRIRERVLEPHSISLDEDLKEGAKQAEDSMKPTTEGLLNPEFLQQYAIVDRDADFENALQNGGKIPSGGLVSVKSNRKKQDKHEKQKEGHKSGKKRSNDRGSKSNKKSKY
;
A
#
# COMPACT_ATOMS: atom_id res chain seq x y z
N MET A 1 40.66 44.64 -6.74
CA MET A 1 41.43 44.12 -7.89
C MET A 1 40.46 43.89 -9.05
N ARG A 2 40.74 44.38 -10.26
CA ARG A 2 39.95 44.05 -11.45
C ARG A 2 40.58 42.83 -12.12
N LYS A 3 39.94 41.67 -12.02
CA LYS A 3 40.38 40.41 -12.65
C LYS A 3 39.62 40.23 -13.95
N LYS A 4 40.31 39.83 -15.02
CA LYS A 4 39.66 39.48 -16.29
C LYS A 4 38.96 38.13 -16.09
N VAL A 5 37.63 38.11 -16.26
CA VAL A 5 36.84 36.87 -16.19
C VAL A 5 37.19 36.01 -17.40
N ASP A 6 37.20 34.69 -17.19
CA ASP A 6 37.43 33.73 -18.25
C ASP A 6 36.36 33.83 -19.35
N GLU A 7 36.80 33.93 -20.60
CA GLU A 7 35.92 34.11 -21.76
C GLU A 7 34.97 32.91 -21.95
N ARG A 8 35.39 31.72 -21.49
CA ARG A 8 34.60 30.47 -21.59
C ARG A 8 33.24 30.54 -20.90
N ILE A 9 33.14 31.29 -19.80
CA ILE A 9 31.86 31.49 -19.09
C ILE A 9 30.90 32.24 -19.99
N ARG A 10 31.39 33.30 -20.65
CA ARG A 10 30.60 34.11 -21.56
C ARG A 10 30.21 33.34 -22.81
N THR A 11 31.14 32.58 -23.40
CA THR A 11 30.85 31.79 -24.61
C THR A 11 29.77 30.74 -24.35
N LEU A 12 29.79 30.09 -23.17
CA LEU A 12 28.76 29.12 -22.79
C LEU A 12 27.37 29.76 -22.70
N ILE A 13 27.25 30.92 -22.04
CA ILE A 13 25.97 31.64 -21.91
C ILE A 13 25.46 32.06 -23.31
N GLU A 14 26.33 32.62 -24.15
CA GLU A 14 25.95 33.04 -25.51
C GLU A 14 25.52 31.84 -26.37
N ASN A 15 26.24 30.72 -26.30
CA ASN A 15 25.87 29.48 -26.99
C ASN A 15 24.54 28.91 -26.49
N GLY A 16 24.31 28.91 -25.17
CA GLY A 16 23.06 28.46 -24.56
C GLY A 16 21.85 29.27 -25.02
N VAL A 17 21.97 30.60 -25.06
CA VAL A 17 20.91 31.49 -25.56
C VAL A 17 20.64 31.27 -27.05
N ARG A 18 21.69 31.07 -27.87
CA ARG A 18 21.54 30.82 -29.32
C ARG A 18 20.86 29.49 -29.62
N LEU A 19 21.28 28.41 -28.97
CA LEU A 19 20.73 27.07 -29.15
C LEU A 19 19.41 26.84 -28.39
N ARG A 20 19.02 27.79 -27.53
CA ARG A 20 17.95 27.62 -26.52
C ARG A 20 18.19 26.41 -25.61
N HIS A 21 19.44 26.17 -25.23
CA HIS A 21 19.84 25.14 -24.27
C HIS A 21 20.06 25.75 -22.89
N ARG A 22 19.85 24.98 -21.82
CA ARG A 22 20.07 25.45 -20.45
C ARG A 22 21.56 25.31 -20.09
N SER A 23 22.02 26.08 -19.13
CA SER A 23 23.39 25.97 -18.61
C SER A 23 23.40 25.90 -17.08
N LEU A 24 24.23 25.02 -16.53
CA LEU A 24 24.35 24.77 -15.10
C LEU A 24 25.68 25.34 -14.56
N PHE A 25 25.59 26.12 -13.50
CA PHE A 25 26.71 26.77 -12.83
C PHE A 25 26.75 26.35 -11.37
N VAL A 26 27.86 25.75 -10.94
CA VAL A 26 28.11 25.36 -9.55
C VAL A 26 29.16 26.30 -8.98
N ILE A 27 28.80 27.12 -7.99
CA ILE A 27 29.68 28.11 -7.37
C ILE A 27 30.08 27.61 -5.99
N VAL A 28 31.39 27.47 -5.78
CA VAL A 28 31.99 27.03 -4.52
C VAL A 28 32.58 28.24 -3.78
N GLY A 29 32.00 28.54 -2.63
CA GLY A 29 32.53 29.51 -1.66
C GLY A 29 31.50 30.48 -1.07
N ASP A 30 32.01 31.34 -0.19
CA ASP A 30 31.24 32.21 0.69
C ASP A 30 30.83 33.53 0.02
N LYS A 31 31.57 33.98 -1.00
CA LYS A 31 31.28 35.23 -1.77
C LYS A 31 30.46 34.98 -3.03
N SER A 32 29.86 33.81 -3.17
CA SER A 32 29.04 33.41 -4.31
C SER A 32 27.91 34.39 -4.71
N ARG A 33 27.41 35.24 -3.79
CA ARG A 33 26.35 36.23 -4.05
C ARG A 33 26.71 37.30 -5.07
N ASP A 34 27.90 37.85 -4.96
CA ASP A 34 28.35 38.91 -5.87
C ASP A 34 28.49 38.33 -7.28
N GLN A 35 28.83 37.05 -7.37
CA GLN A 35 28.95 36.33 -8.64
C GLN A 35 27.61 36.03 -9.30
N ILE A 36 26.55 35.77 -8.53
CA ILE A 36 25.18 35.63 -9.07
C ILE A 36 24.77 36.89 -9.83
N VAL A 37 25.11 38.08 -9.30
CA VAL A 37 24.79 39.37 -9.93
C VAL A 37 25.55 39.50 -11.26
N ASN A 38 26.82 39.13 -11.28
CA ASN A 38 27.65 39.15 -12.49
C ASN A 38 27.10 38.21 -13.57
N LEU A 39 26.70 36.99 -13.20
CA LEU A 39 26.11 36.01 -14.13
C LEU A 39 24.76 36.49 -14.67
N HIS A 40 23.89 37.05 -13.82
CA HIS A 40 22.63 37.63 -14.25
C HIS A 40 22.83 38.81 -15.22
N TYR A 41 23.84 39.65 -14.97
CA TYR A 41 24.20 40.73 -15.87
C TYR A 41 24.70 40.22 -17.23
N MET A 42 25.54 39.18 -17.25
CA MET A 42 26.00 38.54 -18.49
C MET A 42 24.84 37.94 -19.28
N LEU A 43 23.92 37.24 -18.61
CA LEU A 43 22.71 36.69 -19.22
C LEU A 43 21.82 37.79 -19.81
N SER A 44 21.58 38.86 -19.05
CA SER A 44 20.78 40.00 -19.50
C SER A 44 21.37 40.70 -20.72
N LYS A 45 22.69 40.65 -20.90
CA LYS A 45 23.37 41.21 -22.07
C LYS A 45 23.30 40.28 -23.29
N ALA A 46 23.28 38.96 -23.07
CA ALA A 46 23.18 37.97 -24.14
C ALA A 46 21.75 37.82 -24.68
N VAL A 47 20.74 37.97 -23.83
CA VAL A 47 19.32 37.88 -24.21
C VAL A 47 18.84 39.20 -24.83
N VAL A 48 18.43 39.16 -26.10
CA VAL A 48 17.90 40.35 -26.84
C VAL A 48 16.47 40.73 -26.39
N LYS A 49 15.80 39.87 -25.61
CA LYS A 49 14.40 40.01 -25.14
C LYS A 49 14.31 40.76 -23.79
N SER A 50 13.11 40.81 -23.20
CA SER A 50 12.85 41.27 -21.82
C SER A 50 13.79 40.62 -20.80
N ARG A 51 14.16 41.37 -19.75
CA ARG A 51 15.01 40.87 -18.66
C ARG A 51 14.49 39.53 -18.10
N PRO A 52 15.38 38.55 -17.85
CA PRO A 52 14.99 37.23 -17.37
C PRO A 52 14.43 37.32 -15.94
N THR A 53 13.39 36.54 -15.66
CA THR A 53 12.85 36.39 -14.30
C THR A 53 13.69 35.42 -13.49
N VAL A 54 13.83 35.68 -12.18
CA VAL A 54 14.69 34.90 -11.30
C VAL A 54 13.86 34.15 -10.24
N LEU A 55 14.09 32.86 -10.11
CA LEU A 55 13.58 32.01 -9.04
C LEU A 55 14.67 31.77 -7.99
N TRP A 56 14.41 32.14 -6.73
CA TRP A 56 15.31 31.90 -5.60
C TRP A 56 14.72 30.87 -4.65
N CYS A 57 15.35 29.70 -4.55
CA CYS A 57 14.91 28.60 -3.71
C CYS A 57 15.84 28.41 -2.49
N TYR A 58 15.25 28.24 -1.32
CA TYR A 58 15.96 28.14 -0.03
C TYR A 58 15.22 27.27 0.98
N LYS A 59 15.92 26.78 2.02
CA LYS A 59 15.36 25.93 3.09
C LYS A 59 14.56 26.73 4.13
N ASP A 60 15.25 27.43 5.03
CA ASP A 60 14.61 28.15 6.16
C ASP A 60 15.16 29.58 6.37
N LYS A 61 16.46 29.82 6.10
CA LYS A 61 17.11 31.11 6.35
C LYS A 61 17.47 31.82 5.05
N LEU A 62 16.83 32.97 4.83
CA LEU A 62 17.37 34.03 3.98
C LEU A 62 18.11 35.03 4.86
N GLU A 63 19.35 35.38 4.51
CA GLU A 63 20.08 36.44 5.22
C GLU A 63 19.43 37.81 5.04
N ILE A 64 18.68 38.00 3.96
CA ILE A 64 17.88 39.19 3.69
C ILE A 64 16.41 38.76 3.53
N SER A 65 15.51 39.31 4.35
CA SER A 65 14.09 38.95 4.29
C SER A 65 13.48 39.13 2.88
N SER A 66 12.74 38.13 2.42
CA SER A 66 11.96 38.16 1.17
C SER A 66 10.92 39.29 1.15
N HIS A 67 10.37 39.65 2.32
CA HIS A 67 9.36 40.71 2.43
C HIS A 67 9.99 42.10 2.36
N GLN A 68 9.64 42.90 1.34
CA GLN A 68 10.20 44.24 1.09
C GLN A 68 10.17 45.16 2.33
N ARG A 69 9.05 45.20 3.07
CA ARG A 69 8.95 46.02 4.29
C ARG A 69 9.88 45.58 5.43
N LYS A 70 10.03 44.27 5.64
CA LYS A 70 10.94 43.73 6.67
C LYS A 70 12.38 43.99 6.26
N ARG A 71 12.69 43.84 4.97
CA ARG A 71 14.00 44.17 4.40
C ARG A 71 14.37 45.64 4.61
N LYS A 72 13.49 46.60 4.26
CA LYS A 72 13.73 48.02 4.50
C LYS A 72 14.04 48.31 5.97
N LYS A 73 13.25 47.74 6.90
CA LYS A 73 13.51 47.84 8.34
C LYS A 73 14.84 47.22 8.77
N GLN A 74 15.24 46.11 8.16
CA GLN A 74 16.50 45.41 8.47
C GLN A 74 17.70 46.22 7.96
N VAL A 75 17.62 46.78 6.76
CA VAL A 75 18.63 47.69 6.18
C VAL A 75 18.70 48.99 6.99
N GLU A 76 17.58 49.61 7.34
CA GLU A 76 17.54 50.77 8.23
C GLU A 76 18.16 50.47 9.60
N LYS A 77 17.93 49.26 10.16
CA LYS A 77 18.55 48.84 11.42
C LYS A 77 20.06 48.65 11.29
N LEU A 78 20.55 48.17 10.15
CA LEU A 78 21.98 48.04 9.86
C LEU A 78 22.64 49.41 9.62
N MET A 79 21.95 50.33 8.94
CA MET A 79 22.36 51.73 8.77
C MET A 79 22.44 52.45 10.13
N LYS A 80 21.42 52.31 10.98
CA LYS A 80 21.41 52.88 12.34
C LYS A 80 22.51 52.31 13.24
N ARG A 81 23.03 51.13 12.93
CA ARG A 81 24.16 50.50 13.64
C ARG A 81 25.53 50.91 13.09
N GLY A 82 25.58 51.73 12.02
CA GLY A 82 26.84 52.16 11.39
C GLY A 82 27.57 51.05 10.60
N LEU A 83 26.91 49.93 10.31
CA LEU A 83 27.49 48.78 9.60
C LEU A 83 27.31 48.87 8.07
N LEU A 84 26.56 49.85 7.57
CA LEU A 84 26.30 50.07 6.15
C LEU A 84 26.42 51.56 5.80
N ASP A 85 27.26 51.88 4.81
CA ASP A 85 27.37 53.22 4.24
C ASP A 85 26.08 53.59 3.47
N PRO A 86 25.50 54.80 3.66
CA PRO A 86 24.26 55.21 3.00
C PRO A 86 24.38 55.43 1.49
N GLU A 87 25.59 55.67 0.97
CA GLU A 87 25.85 55.95 -0.45
C GLU A 87 26.28 54.72 -1.26
N LYS A 88 26.80 53.66 -0.61
CA LYS A 88 27.23 52.43 -1.29
C LYS A 88 26.10 51.41 -1.33
N VAL A 89 25.26 51.51 -2.36
CA VAL A 89 24.32 50.44 -2.68
C VAL A 89 25.12 49.24 -3.21
N THR A 90 25.06 48.12 -2.50
CA THR A 90 25.71 46.88 -2.96
C THR A 90 25.04 46.39 -4.26
N PRO A 91 25.80 45.89 -5.25
CA PRO A 91 25.22 45.37 -6.50
C PRO A 91 24.14 44.31 -6.28
N PHE A 92 24.30 43.51 -5.22
CA PHE A 92 23.33 42.51 -4.81
C PHE A 92 21.99 43.09 -4.32
N GLN A 93 22.00 44.22 -3.59
CA GLN A 93 20.76 44.89 -3.19
C GLN A 93 20.00 45.44 -4.40
N LEU A 94 20.72 46.02 -5.37
CA LEU A 94 20.14 46.52 -6.62
C LEU A 94 19.54 45.37 -7.44
N PHE A 95 20.22 44.22 -7.48
CA PHE A 95 19.70 42.99 -8.09
C PHE A 95 18.39 42.52 -7.44
N ILE A 96 18.32 42.49 -6.11
CA ILE A 96 17.09 42.07 -5.42
C ILE A 96 15.91 43.03 -5.72
N GLU A 97 16.17 44.32 -5.89
CA GLU A 97 15.13 45.32 -6.14
C GLU A 97 14.63 45.33 -7.58
N THR A 98 15.51 45.07 -8.54
CA THR A 98 15.21 45.22 -9.97
C THR A 98 15.05 43.89 -10.71
N GLY A 99 15.51 42.78 -10.14
CA GLY A 99 15.64 41.48 -10.83
C GLY A 99 14.37 40.63 -10.92
N GLY A 100 13.20 41.15 -10.53
CA GLY A 100 11.94 40.39 -10.62
C GLY A 100 11.97 39.05 -9.89
N LEU A 101 12.53 39.01 -8.67
CA LEU A 101 12.75 37.77 -7.92
C LEU A 101 11.46 37.18 -7.37
N THR A 102 11.29 35.88 -7.58
CA THR A 102 10.29 35.05 -6.91
C THR A 102 10.98 34.17 -5.88
N TYR A 103 10.59 34.30 -4.61
CA TYR A 103 11.12 33.48 -3.53
C TYR A 103 10.25 32.24 -3.30
N CYS A 104 10.87 31.07 -3.19
CA CYS A 104 10.20 29.82 -2.93
C CYS A 104 10.94 29.02 -1.85
N LEU A 105 10.21 28.52 -0.85
CA LEU A 105 10.77 27.56 0.10
C LEU A 105 10.85 26.19 -0.58
N TYR A 106 11.84 25.36 -0.26
CA TYR A 106 11.93 24.01 -0.82
C TYR A 106 10.67 23.16 -0.53
N LYS A 107 10.05 23.36 0.64
CA LYS A 107 8.77 22.73 1.03
C LYS A 107 7.60 23.13 0.10
N ASP A 108 7.67 24.33 -0.48
CA ASP A 108 6.64 24.96 -1.31
C ASP A 108 6.91 24.80 -2.82
N SER A 109 7.86 23.92 -3.20
CA SER A 109 8.29 23.72 -4.59
C SER A 109 7.19 23.28 -5.57
N GLU A 110 6.00 22.92 -5.08
CA GLU A 110 4.84 22.63 -5.93
C GLU A 110 4.20 23.89 -6.51
N ARG A 111 4.47 25.06 -5.90
CA ARG A 111 3.91 26.35 -6.35
C ARG A 111 4.55 26.90 -7.61
N ILE A 112 5.76 26.45 -7.93
CA ILE A 112 6.49 26.89 -9.14
C ILE A 112 6.05 26.10 -10.38
N LEU A 113 5.26 25.05 -10.20
CA LEU A 113 4.73 24.25 -11.30
C LEU A 113 3.80 25.10 -12.18
N GLY A 114 3.91 24.91 -13.49
CA GLY A 114 3.21 25.73 -14.48
C GLY A 114 3.86 27.08 -14.81
N ASN A 115 4.78 27.57 -13.97
CA ASN A 115 5.55 28.79 -14.26
C ASN A 115 6.86 28.46 -14.99
N THR A 116 7.43 29.47 -15.64
CA THR A 116 8.71 29.41 -16.35
C THR A 116 9.58 30.60 -15.92
N PHE A 117 10.87 30.36 -15.68
CA PHE A 117 11.84 31.35 -15.23
C PHE A 117 13.08 31.37 -16.14
N GLY A 118 13.73 32.53 -16.26
CA GLY A 118 14.99 32.67 -17.00
C GLY A 118 16.22 32.28 -16.19
N MET A 119 16.14 32.32 -14.86
CA MET A 119 17.24 31.98 -13.97
C MET A 119 16.72 31.31 -12.70
N CYS A 120 17.36 30.23 -12.25
CA CYS A 120 17.04 29.53 -11.01
C CYS A 120 18.27 29.45 -10.09
N ILE A 121 18.11 29.82 -8.83
CA ILE A 121 19.16 29.82 -7.82
C ILE A 121 18.77 28.85 -6.71
N LEU A 122 19.62 27.85 -6.48
CA LEU A 122 19.51 26.85 -5.43
C LEU A 122 20.55 27.16 -4.35
N GLN A 123 20.08 27.60 -3.19
CA GLN A 123 20.94 28.12 -2.14
C GLN A 123 21.60 27.04 -1.27
N ASP A 124 20.85 26.02 -0.85
CA ASP A 124 21.29 25.07 0.19
C ASP A 124 21.35 23.65 -0.39
N PHE A 125 22.56 23.15 -0.69
CA PHE A 125 22.77 21.82 -1.29
C PHE A 125 22.34 20.68 -0.36
N GLU A 126 22.55 20.82 0.95
CA GLU A 126 22.19 19.84 1.99
C GLU A 126 20.71 19.42 1.97
N ALA A 127 19.85 20.34 1.52
CA ALA A 127 18.39 20.16 1.48
C ALA A 127 17.89 19.72 0.09
N LEU A 128 18.77 19.61 -0.91
CA LEU A 128 18.37 19.29 -2.28
C LEU A 128 18.01 17.82 -2.39
N THR A 129 16.75 17.54 -2.70
CA THR A 129 16.30 16.18 -3.04
C THR A 129 16.24 16.01 -4.56
N PRO A 130 16.39 14.78 -5.09
CA PRO A 130 16.23 14.48 -6.52
C PRO A 130 14.95 15.07 -7.14
N ASN A 131 13.82 14.95 -6.44
CA ASN A 131 12.54 15.49 -6.89
C ASN A 131 12.54 17.03 -6.94
N LEU A 132 13.13 17.69 -5.95
CA LEU A 132 13.25 19.15 -5.95
C LEU A 132 14.16 19.65 -7.08
N LEU A 133 15.27 18.94 -7.32
CA LEU A 133 16.20 19.23 -8.41
C LEU A 133 15.47 19.12 -9.75
N ALA A 134 14.69 18.06 -9.97
CA ALA A 134 13.89 17.90 -11.18
C ALA A 134 12.83 19.01 -11.34
N ARG A 135 12.11 19.35 -10.26
CA ARG A 135 11.10 20.43 -10.25
C ARG A 135 11.69 21.77 -10.65
N THR A 136 12.81 22.15 -10.06
CA THR A 136 13.43 23.47 -10.24
C THR A 136 14.09 23.59 -11.61
N ILE A 137 14.87 22.59 -12.04
CA ILE A 137 15.55 22.59 -13.33
C ILE A 137 14.56 22.63 -14.50
N GLU A 138 13.45 21.90 -14.43
CA GLU A 138 12.42 21.92 -15.47
C GLU A 138 11.72 23.28 -15.64
N THR A 139 11.68 24.13 -14.61
CA THR A 139 11.03 25.46 -14.70
C THR A 139 11.87 26.48 -15.45
N VAL A 140 13.13 26.17 -15.77
CA VAL A 140 14.02 27.07 -16.49
C VAL A 140 13.79 26.98 -18.00
N GLU A 141 13.69 28.12 -18.68
CA GLU A 141 13.59 28.18 -20.14
C GLU A 141 14.95 27.98 -20.83
N GLY A 142 14.91 27.67 -22.13
CA GLY A 142 16.10 27.55 -22.97
C GLY A 142 16.86 28.87 -23.05
N GLY A 143 18.18 28.80 -22.91
CA GLY A 143 19.03 29.98 -22.73
C GLY A 143 19.12 30.48 -21.29
N GLY A 144 18.35 29.89 -20.37
CA GLY A 144 18.37 30.23 -18.96
C GLY A 144 19.51 29.59 -18.17
N LEU A 145 19.74 30.10 -16.97
CA LEU A 145 20.83 29.69 -16.07
C LEU A 145 20.30 29.01 -14.81
N ILE A 146 20.90 27.87 -14.46
CA ILE A 146 20.68 27.20 -13.19
C ILE A 146 21.96 27.39 -12.36
N ILE A 147 21.83 27.96 -11.16
CA ILE A 147 22.94 28.19 -10.23
C ILE A 147 22.74 27.35 -8.99
N LEU A 148 23.76 26.57 -8.64
CA LEU A 148 23.83 25.80 -7.41
C LEU A 148 24.95 26.35 -6.53
N LEU A 149 24.62 26.72 -5.29
CA LEU A 149 25.56 27.30 -4.35
C LEU A 149 26.06 26.24 -3.37
N LEU A 150 27.38 26.16 -3.24
CA LEU A 150 28.07 25.33 -2.27
C LEU A 150 28.84 26.25 -1.31
N ARG A 151 28.29 26.45 -0.11
CA ARG A 151 28.91 27.29 0.93
C ARG A 151 29.94 26.48 1.73
N SER A 152 31.05 27.11 2.10
CA SER A 152 32.00 26.58 3.11
C SER A 152 32.52 25.15 2.84
N LEU A 153 33.19 24.90 1.72
CA LEU A 153 33.94 23.65 1.49
C LEU A 153 35.42 23.94 1.33
N ALA A 154 36.26 23.26 2.12
CA ALA A 154 37.72 23.30 1.97
C ALA A 154 38.21 22.44 0.78
N SER A 155 37.47 21.36 0.47
CA SER A 155 37.72 20.43 -0.64
C SER A 155 36.41 19.90 -1.21
N LEU A 156 36.35 19.56 -2.50
CA LEU A 156 35.13 18.99 -3.11
C LEU A 156 34.89 17.55 -2.68
N THR A 157 35.93 16.85 -2.21
CA THR A 157 35.85 15.52 -1.62
C THR A 157 35.07 15.49 -0.30
N SER A 158 35.03 16.60 0.45
CA SER A 158 34.20 16.73 1.66
C SER A 158 32.69 16.62 1.39
N LEU A 159 32.25 16.81 0.14
CA LEU A 159 30.86 16.62 -0.26
C LEU A 159 30.42 15.15 -0.25
N TYR A 160 31.35 14.21 -0.41
CA TYR A 160 31.02 12.77 -0.37
C TYR A 160 30.53 12.33 1.00
N THR A 161 31.05 12.96 2.06
CA THR A 161 30.69 12.68 3.45
C THR A 161 29.63 13.63 4.01
N MET A 162 29.10 14.54 3.20
CA MET A 162 28.15 15.53 3.66
C MET A 162 26.81 14.87 4.03
N VAL A 163 26.40 15.05 5.28
CA VAL A 163 25.10 14.59 5.77
C VAL A 163 24.02 15.52 5.25
N MET A 164 23.08 14.98 4.49
CA MET A 164 21.91 15.68 3.98
C MET A 164 20.77 15.65 5.00
N ASP A 165 19.85 16.62 4.91
CA ASP A 165 18.66 16.66 5.78
C ASP A 165 17.78 15.39 5.69
N VAL A 166 17.83 14.72 4.54
CA VAL A 166 17.05 13.50 4.32
C VAL A 166 17.64 12.32 5.11
N HIS A 167 18.94 12.35 5.42
CA HIS A 167 19.60 11.28 6.16
C HIS A 167 19.04 11.13 7.57
N ASP A 168 18.57 12.22 8.20
CA ASP A 168 17.85 12.14 9.48
C ASP A 168 16.58 11.29 9.41
N ARG A 169 15.96 11.16 8.22
CA ARG A 169 14.80 10.28 8.01
C ARG A 169 15.17 8.84 7.72
N PHE A 170 16.42 8.59 7.32
CA PHE A 170 16.93 7.26 6.95
C PHE A 170 17.64 6.57 8.12
N ARG A 171 18.02 7.33 9.15
CA ARG A 171 18.59 6.83 10.39
C ARG A 171 17.53 6.09 11.20
N THR A 172 17.80 4.83 11.51
CA THR A 172 17.05 4.02 12.49
C THR A 172 17.86 3.91 13.78
N GLU A 173 17.26 3.41 14.85
CA GLU A 173 18.02 3.13 16.10
C GLU A 173 19.13 2.11 15.87
N SER A 174 18.89 1.12 15.00
CA SER A 174 19.85 0.09 14.61
C SER A 174 20.95 0.59 13.67
N HIS A 175 20.68 1.61 12.85
CA HIS A 175 21.62 2.13 11.86
C HIS A 175 21.67 3.66 11.85
N SER A 176 22.66 4.23 12.54
CA SER A 176 22.85 5.69 12.69
C SER A 176 23.69 6.35 11.59
N GLU A 177 24.55 5.58 10.90
CA GLU A 177 25.44 6.10 9.87
C GLU A 177 24.80 5.99 8.48
N ALA A 178 24.49 7.12 7.86
CA ALA A 178 24.05 7.20 6.48
C ALA A 178 25.26 7.46 5.57
N ALA A 179 25.34 6.74 4.45
CA ALA A 179 26.41 6.92 3.47
C ALA A 179 25.97 7.87 2.35
N GLY A 180 26.82 8.83 1.96
CA GLY A 180 26.53 9.82 0.91
C GLY A 180 26.72 9.30 -0.53
N ARG A 181 26.20 8.11 -0.87
CA ARG A 181 26.41 7.48 -2.19
C ARG A 181 25.79 8.28 -3.33
N PHE A 182 24.61 8.85 -3.12
CA PHE A 182 23.96 9.69 -4.13
C PHE A 182 24.78 10.95 -4.43
N ASN A 183 25.42 11.55 -3.41
CA ASN A 183 26.25 12.74 -3.58
C ASN A 183 27.52 12.44 -4.38
N GLU A 184 28.12 11.27 -4.17
CA GLU A 184 29.26 10.80 -4.96
C GLU A 184 28.88 10.66 -6.44
N ARG A 185 27.77 9.97 -6.73
CA ARG A 185 27.22 9.87 -8.08
C ARG A 185 26.87 11.23 -8.69
N PHE A 186 26.28 12.13 -7.90
CA PHE A 186 25.90 13.47 -8.35
C PHE A 186 27.12 14.26 -8.85
N LEU A 187 28.20 14.31 -8.06
CA LEU A 187 29.44 15.00 -8.45
C LEU A 187 30.09 14.41 -9.69
N LEU A 188 30.17 13.07 -9.77
CA LEU A 188 30.70 12.38 -10.95
C LEU A 188 29.85 12.66 -12.20
N SER A 189 28.53 12.76 -12.04
CA SER A 189 27.63 13.13 -13.12
C SER A 189 27.79 14.58 -13.58
N LEU A 190 28.14 15.51 -12.69
CA LEU A 190 28.42 16.89 -13.07
C LEU A 190 29.67 16.98 -13.94
N ALA A 191 30.67 16.14 -13.65
CA ALA A 191 31.90 16.07 -14.45
C ALA A 191 31.64 15.59 -15.88
N SER A 192 30.68 14.68 -16.10
CA SER A 192 30.32 14.19 -17.45
C SER A 192 29.42 15.16 -18.23
N CYS A 193 28.82 16.15 -17.58
CA CYS A 193 27.87 17.08 -18.19
C CYS A 193 28.59 18.17 -19.00
N LYS A 194 28.34 18.22 -20.32
CA LYS A 194 28.98 19.18 -21.24
C LYS A 194 28.59 20.64 -21.01
N ALA A 195 27.42 20.90 -20.45
CA ALA A 195 26.87 22.25 -20.23
C ALA A 195 26.94 22.69 -18.75
N CYS A 196 27.76 22.01 -17.94
CA CYS A 196 27.99 22.33 -16.53
C CYS A 196 29.37 22.98 -16.34
N VAL A 197 29.42 24.03 -15.52
CA VAL A 197 30.65 24.69 -15.09
C VAL A 197 30.73 24.71 -13.58
N VAL A 198 31.83 24.18 -13.03
CA VAL A 198 32.16 24.33 -11.61
C VAL A 198 33.20 25.44 -11.46
N MET A 199 32.91 26.42 -10.60
CA MET A 199 33.74 27.61 -10.41
C MET A 199 33.89 27.98 -8.94
N ASP A 200 34.95 28.70 -8.63
CA ASP A 200 35.17 29.30 -7.31
C ASP A 200 34.50 30.68 -7.18
N ASP A 201 34.59 31.25 -5.98
CA ASP A 201 34.14 32.60 -5.63
C ASP A 201 34.74 33.73 -6.48
N GLU A 202 35.83 33.48 -7.21
CA GLU A 202 36.49 34.46 -8.07
C GLU A 202 36.20 34.25 -9.56
N LEU A 203 35.25 33.36 -9.91
CA LEU A 203 34.93 32.95 -11.29
C LEU A 203 36.08 32.21 -12.01
N ASN A 204 36.98 31.56 -11.29
CA ASN A 204 37.94 30.64 -11.88
C ASN A 204 37.28 29.28 -12.13
N ILE A 205 37.52 28.70 -13.31
CA ILE A 205 36.98 27.39 -13.68
C ILE A 205 37.84 26.29 -13.04
N LEU A 206 37.18 25.37 -12.31
CA LEU A 206 37.85 24.23 -11.68
C LEU A 206 38.15 23.11 -12.70
N PRO A 207 39.20 22.29 -12.48
CA PRO A 207 39.66 21.27 -13.43
C PRO A 207 38.64 20.15 -13.71
N ILE A 208 37.69 19.92 -12.81
CA ILE A 208 36.59 18.95 -12.98
C ILE A 208 35.80 19.20 -14.26
N SER A 209 35.68 20.46 -14.67
CA SER A 209 35.04 20.86 -15.92
C SER A 209 36.01 20.81 -17.11
N SER A 210 36.77 19.71 -17.25
CA SER A 210 37.78 19.55 -18.30
C SER A 210 37.21 19.66 -19.73
N HIS A 211 35.93 19.29 -19.92
CA HIS A 211 35.20 19.44 -21.18
C HIS A 211 35.06 20.90 -21.65
N LEU A 212 35.17 21.88 -20.74
CA LEU A 212 35.15 23.31 -21.10
C LEU A 212 36.41 23.76 -21.86
N ARG A 213 37.49 22.97 -21.84
CA ARG A 213 38.72 23.30 -22.58
C ARG A 213 38.51 23.33 -24.09
N SER A 214 37.46 22.68 -24.61
CA SER A 214 37.18 22.57 -26.04
C SER A 214 35.95 23.35 -26.53
N ILE A 215 35.35 24.24 -25.71
CA ILE A 215 34.17 24.99 -26.17
C ILE A 215 34.56 26.06 -27.18
N THR A 216 34.03 25.92 -28.39
CA THR A 216 34.08 26.94 -29.44
C THR A 216 32.75 27.67 -29.54
N HIS A 217 32.77 28.89 -30.09
CA HIS A 217 31.54 29.59 -30.42
C HIS A 217 30.79 28.83 -31.50
N VAL A 218 29.50 28.60 -31.30
CA VAL A 218 28.65 28.02 -32.34
C VAL A 218 28.54 29.06 -33.47
N PRO A 219 28.96 28.71 -34.70
CA PRO A 219 28.89 29.63 -35.83
C PRO A 219 27.44 29.99 -36.13
N VAL A 220 27.21 31.24 -36.52
CA VAL A 220 25.89 31.67 -37.00
C VAL A 220 25.66 30.94 -38.32
N LYS A 221 24.73 29.98 -38.35
CA LYS A 221 24.20 29.49 -39.62
C LYS A 221 23.29 30.58 -40.17
N GLU A 222 23.87 31.54 -40.90
CA GLU A 222 23.13 32.52 -41.68
C GLU A 222 22.55 31.84 -42.93
N ASP A 223 21.48 31.05 -42.73
CA ASP A 223 20.48 30.93 -43.78
C ASP A 223 19.55 32.14 -43.66
N SER A 224 19.03 32.66 -44.77
CA SER A 224 18.26 33.92 -44.88
C SER A 224 17.04 34.09 -43.95
N GLU A 225 16.64 33.05 -43.21
CA GLU A 225 15.58 33.10 -42.18
C GLU A 225 15.98 32.53 -40.80
N GLY A 226 17.13 31.86 -40.63
CA GLY A 226 17.60 31.37 -39.31
C GLY A 226 16.70 30.36 -38.55
N LEU A 227 15.67 29.79 -39.20
CA LEU A 227 14.73 28.84 -38.60
C LEU A 227 15.21 27.38 -38.70
N SER A 228 15.02 26.58 -37.65
CA SER A 228 15.23 25.13 -37.70
C SER A 228 14.26 24.45 -38.66
N GLU A 229 14.62 23.27 -39.18
CA GLU A 229 13.76 22.45 -40.06
C GLU A 229 12.34 22.28 -39.47
N THR A 230 12.25 21.93 -38.19
CA THR A 230 10.99 21.81 -37.45
C THR A 230 10.17 23.10 -37.35
N GLN A 231 10.83 24.27 -37.35
CA GLN A 231 10.15 25.57 -37.32
C GLN A 231 9.62 25.97 -38.70
N ARG A 232 10.31 25.55 -39.78
CA ARG A 232 9.82 25.71 -41.15
C ARG A 232 8.58 24.85 -41.37
N ASP A 233 8.61 23.59 -40.95
CA ASP A 233 7.47 22.68 -41.08
C ASP A 233 6.24 23.19 -40.30
N LEU A 234 6.44 23.75 -39.11
CA LEU A 234 5.36 24.36 -38.34
C LEU A 234 4.80 25.62 -39.01
N LYS A 235 5.65 26.41 -39.67
CA LYS A 235 5.21 27.58 -40.44
C LYS A 235 4.36 27.13 -41.64
N ASN A 236 4.80 26.12 -42.38
CA ASN A 236 4.05 25.53 -43.49
C ASN A 236 2.68 25.02 -43.03
N LEU A 237 2.63 24.24 -41.95
CA LEU A 237 1.38 23.71 -41.39
C LEU A 237 0.44 24.82 -40.89
N LYS A 238 0.98 25.94 -40.39
CA LYS A 238 0.19 27.13 -40.01
C LYS A 238 -0.38 27.86 -41.21
N GLU A 239 0.34 27.89 -42.32
CA GLU A 239 -0.10 28.54 -43.56
C GLU A 239 -1.17 27.69 -44.26
N GLU A 240 -1.00 26.37 -44.30
CA GLU A 240 -1.96 25.42 -44.91
C GLU A 240 -3.34 25.45 -44.23
N LEU A 241 -3.39 25.50 -42.90
CA LEU A 241 -4.63 25.36 -42.12
C LEU A 241 -5.22 26.71 -41.67
N ASN A 242 -4.70 27.83 -42.19
CA ASN A 242 -5.11 29.16 -41.73
C ASN A 242 -6.60 29.47 -42.05
N ASP A 243 -7.12 28.90 -43.15
CA ASP A 243 -8.47 29.15 -43.63
C ASP A 243 -9.53 28.22 -43.00
N ASP A 244 -9.12 27.12 -42.35
CA ASP A 244 -10.02 26.14 -41.74
C ASP A 244 -10.50 26.63 -40.35
N PHE A 245 -11.70 27.17 -40.25
CA PHE A 245 -12.32 27.49 -38.96
C PHE A 245 -12.94 26.23 -38.32
N PRO A 246 -12.70 25.92 -37.02
CA PRO A 246 -12.02 26.68 -35.97
C PRO A 246 -10.51 26.37 -35.78
N VAL A 247 -9.93 25.56 -36.65
CA VAL A 247 -8.59 24.96 -36.51
C VAL A 247 -7.47 26.00 -36.68
N GLY A 248 -7.54 26.83 -37.72
CA GLY A 248 -6.50 27.82 -38.07
C GLY A 248 -6.12 28.79 -36.94
N PRO A 249 -7.09 29.52 -36.34
CA PRO A 249 -6.82 30.45 -35.24
C PRO A 249 -6.17 29.79 -34.02
N LEU A 250 -6.53 28.53 -33.73
CA LEU A 250 -6.01 27.77 -32.60
C LEU A 250 -4.58 27.27 -32.86
N ILE A 251 -4.31 26.73 -34.05
CA ILE A 251 -2.96 26.27 -34.44
C ILE A 251 -1.95 27.40 -34.44
N LYS A 252 -2.36 28.63 -34.78
CA LYS A 252 -1.47 29.81 -34.74
C LYS A 252 -0.84 30.01 -33.36
N LYS A 253 -1.53 29.61 -32.28
CA LYS A 253 -1.04 29.67 -30.89
C LYS A 253 -0.10 28.53 -30.50
N CYS A 254 -0.04 27.43 -31.25
CA CYS A 254 0.87 26.32 -30.98
C CYS A 254 2.33 26.73 -31.20
N CYS A 255 3.21 26.25 -30.32
CA CYS A 255 4.64 26.57 -30.37
C CYS A 255 5.47 25.50 -31.11
N THR A 256 5.07 24.24 -31.00
CA THR A 256 5.78 23.09 -31.59
C THR A 256 4.89 22.35 -32.58
N LEU A 257 5.54 21.64 -33.51
CA LEU A 257 4.85 20.90 -34.57
C LEU A 257 4.04 19.73 -34.01
N ASP A 258 4.60 19.03 -33.01
CA ASP A 258 3.91 17.99 -32.25
C ASP A 258 2.60 18.51 -31.62
N GLN A 259 2.63 19.71 -31.05
CA GLN A 259 1.44 20.34 -30.47
C GLN A 259 0.38 20.63 -31.54
N GLY A 260 0.81 21.13 -32.71
CA GLY A 260 -0.07 21.37 -33.85
C GLY A 260 -0.79 20.09 -34.31
N LYS A 261 -0.03 19.02 -34.56
CA LYS A 261 -0.56 17.70 -34.93
C LYS A 261 -1.52 17.14 -33.87
N ALA A 262 -1.20 17.30 -32.59
CA ALA A 262 -2.06 16.86 -31.51
C ALA A 262 -3.39 17.62 -31.48
N VAL A 263 -3.37 18.95 -31.60
CA VAL A 263 -4.59 19.77 -31.62
C VAL A 263 -5.45 19.42 -32.83
N ILE A 264 -4.87 19.21 -34.02
CA ILE A 264 -5.61 18.75 -35.21
C ILE A 264 -6.33 17.44 -34.91
N THR A 265 -5.62 16.45 -34.39
CA THR A 265 -6.20 15.13 -34.11
C THR A 265 -7.34 15.20 -33.08
N PHE A 266 -7.24 16.10 -32.08
CA PHE A 266 -8.33 16.36 -31.14
C PHE A 266 -9.54 17.01 -31.82
N LEU A 267 -9.32 18.00 -32.69
CA LEU A 267 -10.38 18.68 -33.43
C LEU A 267 -11.07 17.74 -34.43
N ASP A 268 -10.32 16.88 -35.12
CA ASP A 268 -10.88 15.85 -36.00
C ASP A 268 -11.81 14.91 -35.22
N ALA A 269 -11.41 14.48 -34.01
CA ALA A 269 -12.25 13.63 -33.17
C ALA A 269 -13.52 14.35 -32.66
N ILE A 270 -13.46 15.68 -32.48
CA ILE A 270 -14.60 16.52 -32.10
C ILE A 270 -15.58 16.63 -33.28
N LEU A 271 -15.06 16.86 -34.49
CA LEU A 271 -15.83 17.05 -35.72
C LEU A 271 -16.50 15.77 -36.22
N ASP A 272 -15.88 14.60 -35.98
CA ASP A 272 -16.41 13.28 -36.32
C ASP A 272 -17.71 12.94 -35.53
N LYS A 273 -18.01 13.66 -34.44
CA LYS A 273 -19.20 13.49 -33.58
C LYS A 273 -19.45 12.06 -33.09
N THR A 274 -18.43 11.20 -33.11
CA THR A 274 -18.52 9.83 -32.61
C THR A 274 -18.52 9.83 -31.08
N LEU A 275 -19.69 9.56 -30.48
CA LEU A 275 -19.89 9.57 -29.02
C LEU A 275 -19.04 8.53 -28.26
N ARG A 276 -18.40 7.57 -28.93
CA ARG A 276 -17.58 6.52 -28.29
C ARG A 276 -16.13 6.53 -28.78
N SER A 277 -15.51 7.70 -28.78
CA SER A 277 -14.08 7.85 -29.09
C SER A 277 -13.28 8.22 -27.83
N THR A 278 -12.05 7.72 -27.75
CA THR A 278 -11.06 8.12 -26.74
C THR A 278 -9.75 8.49 -27.40
N VAL A 279 -9.31 9.71 -27.14
CA VAL A 279 -8.00 10.20 -27.58
C VAL A 279 -7.11 10.32 -26.37
N ALA A 280 -5.98 9.61 -26.37
CA ALA A 280 -5.00 9.66 -25.30
C ALA A 280 -3.73 10.40 -25.74
N LEU A 281 -3.41 11.48 -25.02
CA LEU A 281 -2.21 12.28 -25.18
C LEU A 281 -1.17 11.91 -24.12
N LEU A 282 -0.06 11.36 -24.58
CA LEU A 282 1.08 11.00 -23.75
C LEU A 282 2.21 12.00 -23.96
N ALA A 283 2.79 12.50 -22.88
CA ALA A 283 4.00 13.30 -23.01
C ALA A 283 4.82 13.27 -21.72
N ALA A 284 6.10 13.62 -21.83
CA ALA A 284 6.87 14.06 -20.68
C ALA A 284 6.33 15.39 -20.11
N ARG A 285 6.87 15.81 -18.97
CA ARG A 285 6.54 17.10 -18.37
C ARG A 285 7.16 18.25 -19.18
N GLY A 286 6.53 19.43 -19.15
CA GLY A 286 7.05 20.60 -19.86
C GLY A 286 6.92 20.57 -21.40
N ARG A 287 6.16 19.62 -21.96
CA ARG A 287 5.87 19.50 -23.42
C ARG A 287 4.57 20.19 -23.87
N GLY A 288 3.83 20.81 -22.94
CA GLY A 288 2.62 21.60 -23.28
C GLY A 288 1.30 20.82 -23.37
N LYS A 289 1.16 19.69 -22.64
CA LYS A 289 -0.08 18.88 -22.61
C LYS A 289 -1.33 19.68 -22.25
N SER A 290 -1.37 20.30 -21.07
CA SER A 290 -2.55 21.06 -20.62
C SER A 290 -2.85 22.26 -21.51
N ALA A 291 -1.84 22.82 -22.18
CA ALA A 291 -2.02 23.87 -23.19
C ALA A 291 -2.71 23.35 -24.45
N ALA A 292 -2.30 22.19 -24.97
CA ALA A 292 -2.93 21.53 -26.12
C ALA A 292 -4.38 21.13 -25.81
N LEU A 293 -4.65 20.57 -24.61
CA LEU A 293 -6.00 20.25 -24.16
C LEU A 293 -6.88 21.51 -24.02
N GLY A 294 -6.34 22.59 -23.45
CA GLY A 294 -7.06 23.85 -23.32
C GLY A 294 -7.48 24.44 -24.67
N LEU A 295 -6.60 24.39 -25.68
CA LEU A 295 -6.92 24.78 -27.05
C LEU A 295 -7.96 23.86 -27.68
N ALA A 296 -7.86 22.55 -27.47
CA ALA A 296 -8.86 21.58 -27.95
C ALA A 296 -10.25 21.81 -27.33
N VAL A 297 -10.33 22.13 -26.03
CA VAL A 297 -11.60 22.47 -25.36
C VAL A 297 -12.21 23.75 -25.92
N ALA A 298 -11.40 24.78 -26.20
CA ALA A 298 -11.88 26.00 -26.86
C ALA A 298 -12.45 25.70 -28.26
N GLY A 299 -11.80 24.81 -29.02
CA GLY A 299 -12.30 24.34 -30.31
C GLY A 299 -13.58 23.50 -30.22
N ALA A 300 -13.73 22.66 -29.17
CA ALA A 300 -14.95 21.90 -28.92
C ALA A 300 -16.17 22.81 -28.69
N ILE A 301 -15.96 23.93 -28.00
CA ILE A 301 -17.00 24.95 -27.79
C ILE A 301 -17.39 25.61 -29.11
N ALA A 302 -16.41 25.95 -29.94
CA ALA A 302 -16.67 26.49 -31.27
C ALA A 302 -17.40 25.49 -32.19
N ALA A 303 -17.18 24.19 -32.00
CA ALA A 303 -17.88 23.10 -32.70
C ALA A 303 -19.30 22.81 -32.17
N GLY A 304 -19.72 23.44 -31.06
CA GLY A 304 -21.09 23.39 -30.55
C GLY A 304 -21.36 22.46 -29.37
N TYR A 305 -20.34 21.91 -28.71
CA TYR A 305 -20.50 21.06 -27.51
C TYR A 305 -21.02 21.88 -26.32
N SER A 306 -22.06 21.39 -25.63
CA SER A 306 -22.76 22.15 -24.59
C SER A 306 -22.16 21.93 -23.21
N ASN A 307 -21.96 20.68 -22.80
CA ASN A 307 -21.50 20.33 -21.46
C ASN A 307 -20.14 19.62 -21.53
N ILE A 308 -19.08 20.36 -21.18
CA ILE A 308 -17.70 19.85 -21.15
C ILE A 308 -17.24 19.77 -19.70
N PHE A 309 -16.92 18.57 -19.23
CA PHE A 309 -16.39 18.40 -17.88
C PHE A 309 -14.89 18.14 -17.90
N VAL A 310 -14.19 18.75 -16.96
CA VAL A 310 -12.74 18.61 -16.79
C VAL A 310 -12.49 17.97 -15.43
N THR A 311 -11.69 16.92 -15.41
CA THR A 311 -11.34 16.16 -14.21
C THR A 311 -9.83 16.15 -14.02
N ALA A 312 -9.39 16.38 -12.79
CA ALA A 312 -7.99 16.34 -12.36
C ALA A 312 -7.95 16.00 -10.86
N PRO A 313 -6.83 15.45 -10.34
CA PRO A 313 -6.70 15.10 -8.92
C PRO A 313 -6.84 16.33 -8.00
N SER A 314 -6.41 17.50 -8.45
CA SER A 314 -6.59 18.77 -7.77
C SER A 314 -6.95 19.88 -8.77
N PRO A 315 -7.74 20.89 -8.36
CA PRO A 315 -8.10 22.01 -9.24
C PRO A 315 -6.93 22.97 -9.53
N GLU A 316 -5.85 22.93 -8.73
CA GLU A 316 -4.65 23.77 -8.95
C GLU A 316 -3.94 23.39 -10.26
N ASN A 317 -3.89 22.09 -10.58
CA ASN A 317 -3.25 21.58 -11.80
C ASN A 317 -3.92 22.10 -13.08
N LEU A 318 -5.22 22.46 -13.00
CA LEU A 318 -6.00 22.93 -14.15
C LEU A 318 -5.83 24.42 -14.46
N ARG A 319 -5.04 25.17 -13.66
CA ARG A 319 -4.82 26.59 -13.90
C ARG A 319 -4.30 26.88 -15.31
N THR A 320 -3.35 26.08 -15.77
CA THR A 320 -2.79 26.22 -17.13
C THR A 320 -3.81 25.82 -18.19
N LEU A 321 -4.60 24.77 -17.97
CA LEU A 321 -5.63 24.36 -18.92
C LEU A 321 -6.65 25.49 -19.14
N PHE A 322 -7.20 26.05 -18.05
CA PHE A 322 -8.17 27.14 -18.15
C PHE A 322 -7.59 28.44 -18.72
N ASP A 323 -6.33 28.78 -18.42
CA ASP A 323 -5.65 29.94 -19.05
C ASP A 323 -5.54 29.76 -20.58
N PHE A 324 -5.26 28.55 -21.05
CA PHE A 324 -5.22 28.26 -22.49
C PHE A 324 -6.60 28.17 -23.13
N VAL A 325 -7.65 27.79 -22.39
CA VAL A 325 -9.04 27.94 -22.86
C VAL A 325 -9.34 29.42 -23.11
N CYS A 326 -9.03 30.31 -22.17
CA CYS A 326 -9.22 31.76 -22.35
C CYS A 326 -8.37 32.32 -23.51
N LYS A 327 -7.13 31.87 -23.69
CA LYS A 327 -6.30 32.25 -24.85
C LYS A 327 -6.86 31.73 -26.17
N GLY A 328 -7.47 30.54 -26.18
CA GLY A 328 -8.18 29.98 -27.32
C GLY A 328 -9.41 30.81 -27.67
N PHE A 329 -10.21 31.19 -26.67
CA PHE A 329 -11.33 32.12 -26.83
C PHE A 329 -10.91 33.46 -27.42
N ASN A 330 -9.81 34.05 -26.94
CA ASN A 330 -9.29 35.29 -27.51
C ASN A 330 -8.84 35.12 -28.97
N ALA A 331 -8.35 33.94 -29.36
CA ALA A 331 -7.99 33.62 -30.75
C ALA A 331 -9.22 33.41 -31.64
N LEU A 332 -10.33 32.91 -31.07
CA LEU A 332 -11.62 32.73 -31.72
C LEU A 332 -12.53 33.97 -31.62
N GLU A 333 -11.99 35.11 -31.15
CA GLU A 333 -12.70 36.38 -30.99
C GLU A 333 -13.91 36.33 -30.04
N TYR A 334 -13.80 35.55 -28.95
CA TYR A 334 -14.73 35.58 -27.82
C TYR A 334 -14.24 36.60 -26.79
N LYS A 335 -15.14 37.46 -26.30
CA LYS A 335 -14.83 38.51 -25.32
C LYS A 335 -15.26 38.12 -23.90
N GLU A 336 -14.35 38.29 -22.94
CA GLU A 336 -14.64 38.09 -21.51
C GLU A 336 -15.73 39.08 -21.04
N HIS A 337 -16.64 38.62 -20.18
CA HIS A 337 -17.82 39.34 -19.66
C HIS A 337 -18.91 39.72 -20.67
N LEU A 338 -18.71 39.45 -21.95
CA LEU A 338 -19.73 39.58 -22.99
C LEU A 338 -20.18 38.19 -23.46
N ASP A 339 -19.23 37.40 -23.92
CA ASP A 339 -19.49 36.07 -24.48
C ASP A 339 -19.32 34.95 -23.44
N TYR A 340 -18.46 35.15 -22.43
CA TYR A 340 -18.21 34.17 -21.38
C TYR A 340 -17.82 34.80 -20.03
N ASP A 341 -18.12 34.07 -18.94
CA ASP A 341 -17.79 34.43 -17.56
C ASP A 341 -17.00 33.32 -16.87
N VAL A 342 -15.94 33.72 -16.15
CA VAL A 342 -15.06 32.81 -15.40
C VAL A 342 -15.39 32.82 -13.91
N VAL A 343 -15.85 31.68 -13.39
CA VAL A 343 -16.19 31.50 -11.97
C VAL A 343 -15.04 30.84 -11.22
N LYS A 344 -14.54 31.53 -10.20
CA LYS A 344 -13.46 31.05 -9.31
C LYS A 344 -14.03 30.46 -8.02
N SER A 345 -13.31 29.52 -7.43
CA SER A 345 -13.69 28.88 -6.17
C SER A 345 -13.68 29.87 -5.00
N ALA A 346 -14.69 29.75 -4.12
CA ALA A 346 -14.73 30.43 -2.83
C ALA A 346 -13.95 29.69 -1.74
N ASN A 347 -13.61 28.41 -1.94
CA ASN A 347 -12.93 27.60 -0.92
C ASN A 347 -11.46 28.02 -0.76
N PRO A 348 -10.98 28.26 0.47
CA PRO A 348 -9.57 28.58 0.74
C PRO A 348 -8.61 27.46 0.29
N GLU A 349 -9.02 26.20 0.43
CA GLU A 349 -8.23 25.02 0.02
C GLU A 349 -7.95 25.00 -1.50
N PHE A 350 -8.88 25.52 -2.30
CA PHE A 350 -8.74 25.58 -3.75
C PHE A 350 -8.12 26.90 -4.24
N ARG A 351 -7.63 27.75 -3.32
CA ARG A 351 -6.81 28.95 -3.60
C ARG A 351 -7.29 29.81 -4.79
N LYS A 352 -8.61 30.03 -4.91
CA LYS A 352 -9.26 30.78 -6.01
C LYS A 352 -9.04 30.19 -7.42
N ALA A 353 -8.87 28.87 -7.52
CA ALA A 353 -8.82 28.17 -8.80
C ALA A 353 -10.12 28.37 -9.59
N THR A 354 -10.02 28.38 -10.92
CA THR A 354 -11.17 28.42 -11.82
C THR A 354 -11.93 27.08 -11.73
N VAL A 355 -13.23 27.14 -11.42
CA VAL A 355 -14.07 25.93 -11.26
C VAL A 355 -15.04 25.78 -12.42
N ARG A 356 -15.57 26.89 -12.94
CA ARG A 356 -16.56 26.87 -14.00
C ARG A 356 -16.37 28.05 -14.95
N ILE A 357 -16.59 27.82 -16.24
CA ILE A 357 -16.70 28.87 -17.26
C ILE A 357 -18.06 28.71 -17.93
N ASN A 358 -18.85 29.78 -17.93
CA ASN A 358 -20.14 29.82 -18.63
C ASN A 358 -19.97 30.61 -19.92
N ILE A 359 -20.52 30.11 -21.03
CA ILE A 359 -20.47 30.74 -22.34
C ILE A 359 -21.90 30.95 -22.85
N TYR A 360 -22.16 32.12 -23.46
CA TYR A 360 -23.50 32.57 -23.84
C TYR A 360 -23.64 32.96 -25.32
N LYS A 361 -22.58 32.87 -26.14
CA LYS A 361 -22.52 33.45 -27.50
C LYS A 361 -23.54 32.87 -28.48
N GLN A 362 -23.59 31.55 -28.63
CA GLN A 362 -24.52 30.86 -29.55
C GLN A 362 -25.68 30.22 -28.80
N HIS A 363 -25.34 29.35 -27.86
CA HIS A 363 -26.23 28.72 -26.89
C HIS A 363 -25.52 28.67 -25.52
N ARG A 364 -26.23 28.22 -24.49
CA ARG A 364 -25.64 28.08 -23.16
C ARG A 364 -24.70 26.88 -23.14
N GLN A 365 -23.40 27.15 -23.04
CA GLN A 365 -22.38 26.13 -22.88
C GLN A 365 -21.70 26.30 -21.53
N THR A 366 -21.26 25.19 -20.94
CA THR A 366 -20.58 25.19 -19.64
C THR A 366 -19.35 24.30 -19.66
N ILE A 367 -18.23 24.84 -19.18
CA ILE A 367 -17.06 24.05 -18.79
C ILE A 367 -17.05 23.98 -17.27
N GLN A 368 -17.04 22.78 -16.71
CA GLN A 368 -17.03 22.60 -15.26
C GLN A 368 -15.96 21.61 -14.81
N TYR A 369 -15.26 21.97 -13.72
CA TYR A 369 -14.44 21.04 -12.98
C TYR A 369 -15.30 20.09 -12.14
N VAL A 370 -15.01 18.79 -12.24
CA VAL A 370 -15.62 17.74 -11.42
C VAL A 370 -14.51 16.93 -10.75
N GLU A 371 -14.71 16.60 -9.47
CA GLU A 371 -13.81 15.73 -8.75
C GLU A 371 -13.94 14.28 -9.25
N PRO A 372 -12.83 13.52 -9.42
CA PRO A 372 -12.86 12.17 -9.98
C PRO A 372 -13.82 11.19 -9.28
N HIS A 373 -14.08 11.37 -7.98
CA HIS A 373 -14.95 10.50 -7.20
C HIS A 373 -16.46 10.69 -7.50
N LYS A 374 -16.86 11.87 -7.98
CA LYS A 374 -18.27 12.23 -8.22
C LYS A 374 -18.74 11.86 -9.63
N HIS A 375 -18.56 10.59 -9.99
CA HIS A 375 -18.90 10.07 -11.32
C HIS A 375 -20.40 10.11 -11.65
N GLU A 376 -21.29 10.19 -10.66
CA GLU A 376 -22.74 10.29 -10.85
C GLU A 376 -23.19 11.54 -11.63
N GLN A 377 -22.38 12.61 -11.57
CA GLN A 377 -22.66 13.85 -12.30
C GLN A 377 -22.39 13.72 -13.81
N LEU A 378 -21.76 12.64 -14.26
CA LEU A 378 -21.30 12.46 -15.65
C LEU A 378 -22.39 12.07 -16.65
N ASN A 379 -23.63 11.85 -16.20
CA ASN A 379 -24.73 11.39 -17.06
C ASN A 379 -25.13 12.39 -18.16
N GLN A 380 -24.80 13.69 -18.00
CA GLN A 380 -25.14 14.78 -18.94
C GLN A 380 -23.95 15.27 -19.76
N VAL A 381 -22.83 14.54 -19.75
CA VAL A 381 -21.56 14.97 -20.37
C VAL A 381 -21.50 14.55 -21.83
N GLU A 382 -21.10 15.50 -22.68
CA GLU A 382 -20.81 15.23 -24.11
C GLU A 382 -19.31 15.01 -24.33
N LEU A 383 -18.46 15.77 -23.62
CA LEU A 383 -17.01 15.66 -23.66
C LEU A 383 -16.43 15.68 -22.24
N LEU A 384 -15.68 14.63 -21.90
CA LEU A 384 -14.91 14.55 -20.65
C LEU A 384 -13.42 14.69 -20.95
N VAL A 385 -12.77 15.65 -20.29
CA VAL A 385 -11.31 15.83 -20.34
C VAL A 385 -10.73 15.42 -19.00
N ILE A 386 -9.82 14.44 -19.02
CA ILE A 386 -9.09 13.97 -17.85
C ILE A 386 -7.63 14.41 -17.97
N ASP A 387 -7.24 15.41 -17.17
CA ASP A 387 -5.85 15.86 -17.07
C ASP A 387 -5.10 15.05 -16.00
N GLU A 388 -3.86 14.67 -16.30
CA GLU A 388 -3.01 13.82 -15.46
C GLU A 388 -3.68 12.52 -14.96
N ALA A 389 -4.22 11.74 -15.90
CA ALA A 389 -4.94 10.49 -15.60
C ALA A 389 -4.09 9.46 -14.83
N ALA A 390 -2.76 9.51 -14.93
CA ALA A 390 -1.86 8.61 -14.20
C ALA A 390 -1.81 8.88 -12.68
N ALA A 391 -2.28 10.06 -12.22
CA ALA A 391 -2.41 10.37 -10.80
C ALA A 391 -3.76 9.91 -10.22
N ILE A 392 -4.68 9.43 -11.06
CA ILE A 392 -6.01 8.97 -10.65
C ILE A 392 -6.00 7.43 -10.57
N PRO A 393 -6.60 6.82 -9.54
CA PRO A 393 -6.75 5.36 -9.44
C PRO A 393 -7.42 4.73 -10.67
N LEU A 394 -6.90 3.60 -11.15
CA LEU A 394 -7.44 2.89 -12.32
C LEU A 394 -8.94 2.55 -12.20
N PRO A 395 -9.46 2.05 -11.06
CA PRO A 395 -10.89 1.76 -10.94
C PRO A 395 -11.75 3.00 -11.17
N ILE A 396 -11.28 4.16 -10.67
CA ILE A 396 -11.95 5.44 -10.87
C ILE A 396 -11.86 5.84 -12.34
N VAL A 397 -10.68 5.81 -12.96
CA VAL A 397 -10.54 6.12 -14.41
C VAL A 397 -11.45 5.23 -15.26
N LYS A 398 -11.58 3.93 -14.94
CA LYS A 398 -12.50 3.02 -15.64
C LYS A 398 -13.96 3.41 -15.46
N SER A 399 -14.36 3.85 -14.27
CA SER A 399 -15.72 4.38 -14.04
C SER A 399 -16.00 5.70 -14.76
N LEU A 400 -14.96 6.51 -15.02
CA LEU A 400 -15.05 7.76 -15.80
C LEU A 400 -15.13 7.50 -17.32
N LEU A 401 -14.88 6.28 -17.79
CA LEU A 401 -14.94 5.94 -19.22
C LEU A 401 -16.38 5.58 -19.64
N GLY A 402 -17.25 6.58 -19.75
CA GLY A 402 -18.65 6.43 -20.18
C GLY A 402 -18.87 6.44 -21.71
N PRO A 403 -20.16 6.42 -22.16
CA PRO A 403 -20.57 6.46 -23.57
C PRO A 403 -20.56 7.89 -24.16
N TYR A 404 -19.44 8.60 -23.97
CA TYR A 404 -19.19 9.95 -24.48
C TYR A 404 -17.74 10.09 -24.95
N LEU A 405 -17.42 11.20 -25.62
CA LEU A 405 -16.06 11.51 -26.09
C LEU A 405 -15.16 11.76 -24.87
N VAL A 406 -14.01 11.09 -24.80
CA VAL A 406 -13.07 11.24 -23.69
C VAL A 406 -11.69 11.62 -24.19
N PHE A 407 -11.16 12.73 -23.67
CA PHE A 407 -9.76 13.09 -23.83
C PHE A 407 -9.00 12.73 -22.58
N LEU A 408 -8.02 11.85 -22.74
CA LEU A 408 -7.10 11.45 -21.69
C LEU A 408 -5.77 12.13 -21.91
N SER A 409 -5.16 12.63 -20.85
CA SER A 409 -3.76 13.00 -20.88
C SER A 409 -2.99 12.39 -19.73
N SER A 410 -1.73 12.03 -20.00
CA SER A 410 -0.91 11.31 -19.04
C SER A 410 0.57 11.67 -19.17
N THR A 411 1.25 11.80 -18.04
CA THR A 411 2.69 11.98 -17.91
C THR A 411 3.40 10.62 -17.94
N VAL A 412 4.32 10.42 -18.90
CA VAL A 412 5.04 9.14 -19.09
C VAL A 412 6.43 9.14 -18.45
N ASN A 413 7.14 10.28 -18.49
CA ASN A 413 8.50 10.45 -17.96
C ASN A 413 8.54 11.71 -17.06
N GLY A 414 8.37 11.58 -15.75
CA GLY A 414 8.36 12.73 -14.85
C GLY A 414 8.53 12.39 -13.37
N TYR A 415 8.99 13.38 -12.60
CA TYR A 415 9.30 13.24 -11.17
C TYR A 415 8.08 13.16 -10.24
N GLU A 416 6.87 13.45 -10.73
CA GLU A 416 5.63 13.39 -9.92
C GLU A 416 5.14 11.97 -9.65
N GLY A 417 5.89 10.98 -10.14
CA GLY A 417 5.69 9.58 -9.86
C GLY A 417 4.47 9.00 -10.52
N THR A 418 4.29 9.30 -11.79
CA THR A 418 3.20 8.74 -12.57
C THR A 418 3.56 7.34 -13.06
N GLY A 419 2.72 6.38 -12.67
CA GLY A 419 2.81 4.97 -13.03
C GLY A 419 2.58 4.76 -14.52
N ARG A 420 3.64 4.87 -15.30
CA ARG A 420 3.70 4.46 -16.71
C ARG A 420 3.14 3.05 -16.92
N SER A 421 3.32 2.17 -15.94
CA SER A 421 2.75 0.83 -15.93
C SER A 421 1.23 0.82 -16.08
N LEU A 422 0.54 1.82 -15.52
CA LEU A 422 -0.91 1.95 -15.60
C LEU A 422 -1.37 2.57 -16.91
N SER A 423 -0.69 3.62 -17.39
CA SER A 423 -1.01 4.17 -18.71
C SER A 423 -0.79 3.09 -19.76
N LEU A 424 0.35 2.39 -19.77
CA LEU A 424 0.57 1.28 -20.68
C LEU A 424 -0.47 0.16 -20.52
N LYS A 425 -0.82 -0.29 -19.30
CA LYS A 425 -1.85 -1.31 -19.11
C LYS A 425 -3.24 -0.86 -19.56
N LEU A 426 -3.61 0.40 -19.30
CA LEU A 426 -4.90 0.96 -19.72
C LEU A 426 -4.94 1.13 -21.25
N LEU A 427 -3.86 1.66 -21.84
CA LEU A 427 -3.73 1.85 -23.28
C LEU A 427 -3.73 0.50 -23.98
N GLN A 428 -2.97 -0.50 -23.49
CA GLN A 428 -3.03 -1.88 -23.98
C GLN A 428 -4.44 -2.46 -23.86
N GLN A 429 -5.13 -2.28 -22.73
CA GLN A 429 -6.52 -2.73 -22.58
C GLN A 429 -7.50 -2.03 -23.53
N LEU A 430 -7.24 -0.77 -23.89
CA LEU A 430 -8.06 -0.02 -24.86
C LEU A 430 -7.71 -0.43 -26.31
N GLU A 431 -6.43 -0.64 -26.61
CA GLU A 431 -5.93 -1.14 -27.91
C GLU A 431 -6.43 -2.56 -28.18
N GLU A 432 -6.34 -3.48 -27.21
CA GLU A 432 -6.89 -4.83 -27.31
C GLU A 432 -8.40 -4.83 -27.58
N LYS A 433 -9.14 -3.91 -26.95
CA LYS A 433 -10.58 -3.73 -27.18
C LYS A 433 -10.89 -3.19 -28.57
N ASN A 434 -10.01 -2.39 -29.17
CA ASN A 434 -10.15 -1.97 -30.57
C ASN A 434 -9.88 -3.10 -31.55
N HIS A 435 -8.95 -4.01 -31.22
CA HIS A 435 -8.51 -5.09 -32.12
C HIS A 435 -9.43 -6.32 -32.14
N MET A 436 -10.46 -6.39 -31.28
CA MET A 436 -11.45 -7.47 -31.32
C MET A 436 -12.45 -7.24 -32.47
N PRO A 437 -12.47 -8.10 -33.51
CA PRO A 437 -13.38 -7.95 -34.63
C PRO A 437 -14.84 -8.17 -34.19
N ALA A 438 -15.76 -7.38 -34.75
CA ALA A 438 -17.17 -7.26 -34.38
C ALA A 438 -18.04 -8.53 -34.53
N TYR A 439 -17.48 -9.70 -34.78
CA TYR A 439 -18.23 -10.92 -35.15
C TYR A 439 -18.68 -11.82 -33.99
N LYS A 440 -18.46 -11.47 -32.72
CA LYS A 440 -18.77 -12.37 -31.57
C LYS A 440 -19.53 -11.78 -30.38
N THR A 441 -20.19 -10.62 -30.52
CA THR A 441 -20.97 -10.08 -29.39
C THR A 441 -22.28 -9.44 -29.84
N GLU A 442 -23.30 -10.27 -30.10
CA GLU A 442 -24.70 -9.85 -30.03
C GLU A 442 -25.05 -9.58 -28.56
N GLY A 443 -24.74 -8.36 -28.10
CA GLY A 443 -24.93 -7.95 -26.71
C GLY A 443 -24.14 -6.69 -26.31
N SER A 444 -24.58 -5.53 -26.78
CA SER A 444 -24.35 -4.18 -26.18
C SER A 444 -22.92 -3.68 -25.87
N LEU A 445 -21.86 -4.16 -26.51
CA LEU A 445 -20.51 -3.55 -26.41
C LEU A 445 -19.84 -3.39 -27.78
N SER A 446 -20.44 -2.57 -28.65
CA SER A 446 -19.79 -2.08 -29.88
C SER A 446 -18.50 -1.31 -29.54
N GLY A 447 -17.39 -1.66 -30.20
CA GLY A 447 -16.02 -1.25 -29.90
C GLY A 447 -15.82 0.26 -29.86
N ARG A 448 -15.13 0.74 -28.83
CA ARG A 448 -14.72 2.14 -28.68
C ARG A 448 -13.61 2.45 -29.69
N LEU A 449 -13.58 3.62 -30.32
CA LEU A 449 -12.44 4.03 -31.14
C LEU A 449 -11.36 4.63 -30.21
N PHE A 450 -10.13 4.13 -30.28
CA PHE A 450 -9.02 4.65 -29.49
C PHE A 450 -7.87 5.13 -30.37
N LYS A 451 -7.46 6.39 -30.18
CA LYS A 451 -6.33 7.04 -30.88
C LYS A 451 -5.28 7.49 -29.87
N LYS A 452 -4.02 7.16 -30.12
CA LYS A 452 -2.87 7.50 -29.25
C LYS A 452 -2.01 8.58 -29.91
N ILE A 453 -1.60 9.59 -29.14
CA ILE A 453 -0.75 10.70 -29.58
C ILE A 453 0.38 10.88 -28.55
N GLU A 454 1.60 11.12 -29.02
CA GLU A 454 2.77 11.37 -28.18
C GLU A 454 3.36 12.77 -28.47
N LEU A 455 3.71 13.54 -27.43
CA LEU A 455 4.46 14.80 -27.57
C LEU A 455 5.88 14.63 -27.04
N ASN A 456 6.86 14.83 -27.92
CA ASN A 456 8.27 14.69 -27.59
C ASN A 456 8.98 16.06 -27.51
N GLU A 457 8.61 17.03 -28.35
CA GLU A 457 9.25 18.34 -28.36
C GLU A 457 8.88 19.24 -27.15
N SER A 458 9.87 19.89 -26.54
CA SER A 458 9.70 20.78 -25.38
C SER A 458 9.27 22.17 -25.81
N ILE A 459 8.36 22.76 -25.04
CA ILE A 459 7.96 24.16 -25.27
C ILE A 459 8.88 25.17 -24.55
N ARG A 460 9.63 24.72 -23.52
CA ARG A 460 10.44 25.60 -22.66
C ARG A 460 11.86 25.80 -23.18
N TYR A 461 12.46 24.77 -23.74
CA TYR A 461 13.85 24.74 -24.19
C TYR A 461 13.95 24.00 -25.54
N GLY A 462 15.06 24.19 -26.25
CA GLY A 462 15.31 23.57 -27.55
C GLY A 462 15.48 22.05 -27.45
N SER A 463 15.31 21.36 -28.58
CA SER A 463 15.54 19.91 -28.66
C SER A 463 17.00 19.55 -28.39
N GLY A 464 17.21 18.39 -27.76
CA GLY A 464 18.55 17.87 -27.46
C GLY A 464 19.31 18.66 -26.38
N ASP A 465 18.60 19.27 -25.42
CA ASP A 465 19.22 20.02 -24.34
C ASP A 465 20.11 19.11 -23.45
N PRO A 466 21.43 19.39 -23.34
CA PRO A 466 22.35 18.55 -22.58
C PRO A 466 22.02 18.46 -21.09
N ILE A 467 21.44 19.52 -20.51
CA ILE A 467 21.01 19.50 -19.09
C ILE A 467 19.81 18.58 -18.90
N GLU A 468 18.90 18.50 -19.88
CA GLU A 468 17.80 17.54 -19.80
C GLU A 468 18.30 16.10 -19.87
N SER A 469 19.14 15.80 -20.85
CA SER A 469 19.77 14.49 -21.02
C SER A 469 20.53 14.07 -19.76
N TRP A 470 21.32 14.97 -19.19
CA TRP A 470 22.04 14.72 -17.94
C TRP A 470 21.08 14.43 -16.78
N LEU A 471 20.02 15.24 -16.62
CA LEU A 471 19.03 15.06 -15.56
C LEU A 471 18.29 13.72 -15.69
N ASN A 472 17.87 13.36 -16.90
CA ASN A 472 17.18 12.10 -17.17
C ASN A 472 18.07 10.89 -16.92
N ASN A 473 19.36 10.97 -17.27
CA ASN A 473 20.34 9.93 -16.98
C ASN A 473 20.59 9.80 -15.47
N LEU A 474 20.88 10.91 -14.78
CA LEU A 474 21.13 10.94 -13.33
C LEU A 474 19.95 10.39 -12.53
N LEU A 475 18.72 10.77 -12.88
CA LEU A 475 17.50 10.35 -12.20
C LEU A 475 16.90 9.06 -12.77
N CYS A 476 17.52 8.48 -13.80
CA CYS A 476 17.06 7.29 -14.51
C CYS A 476 15.58 7.38 -14.97
N LEU A 477 15.17 8.54 -15.49
CA LEU A 477 13.79 8.79 -15.94
C LEU A 477 13.50 8.16 -17.31
N ASP A 478 14.54 7.85 -18.09
CA ASP A 478 14.44 7.25 -19.43
C ASP A 478 14.22 5.73 -19.35
N VAL A 479 13.02 5.36 -18.92
CA VAL A 479 12.58 3.98 -18.70
C VAL A 479 12.24 3.23 -20.00
N ALA A 480 11.97 3.96 -21.10
CA ALA A 480 11.48 3.36 -22.35
C ALA A 480 12.56 2.58 -23.11
N ASN A 481 13.77 3.10 -23.09
CA ASN A 481 14.87 2.61 -23.91
C ASN A 481 15.71 1.56 -23.18
N SER A 482 15.50 1.40 -21.87
CA SER A 482 16.33 0.62 -20.96
C SER A 482 15.75 -0.73 -20.56
N ILE A 483 14.50 -1.05 -20.93
CA ILE A 483 13.93 -2.39 -20.74
C ILE A 483 14.26 -3.24 -21.98
N PRO A 484 15.18 -4.22 -21.89
CA PRO A 484 15.47 -5.10 -23.02
C PRO A 484 14.25 -5.99 -23.32
N ASN A 485 13.91 -6.13 -24.60
CA ASN A 485 12.90 -7.10 -25.02
C ASN A 485 13.50 -8.51 -24.96
N ILE A 486 13.22 -9.21 -23.85
CA ILE A 486 13.66 -10.59 -23.65
C ILE A 486 12.79 -11.52 -24.50
N ASN A 487 13.36 -12.07 -25.57
CA ASN A 487 12.65 -12.96 -26.52
C ASN A 487 12.57 -14.42 -26.05
N ARG A 488 13.46 -14.85 -25.13
CA ARG A 488 13.45 -16.19 -24.53
C ARG A 488 13.68 -16.07 -23.03
N LEU A 489 12.72 -16.55 -22.26
CA LEU A 489 12.74 -16.55 -20.80
C LEU A 489 13.16 -17.95 -20.31
N PRO A 490 14.21 -18.06 -19.47
CA PRO A 490 14.65 -19.33 -18.90
C PRO A 490 13.65 -19.85 -17.86
N PRO A 491 13.54 -21.17 -17.61
CA PRO A 491 12.66 -21.68 -16.57
C PRO A 491 13.01 -21.09 -15.18
N PRO A 492 12.03 -20.81 -14.30
CA PRO A 492 12.28 -20.18 -13.00
C PRO A 492 13.24 -20.95 -12.08
N ASP A 493 13.35 -22.27 -12.26
CA ASP A 493 14.18 -23.15 -11.43
C ASP A 493 15.69 -23.03 -11.72
N GLU A 494 16.05 -22.55 -12.91
CA GLU A 494 17.45 -22.30 -13.31
C GLU A 494 17.90 -20.86 -12.99
N CYS A 495 17.03 -20.06 -12.39
CA CYS A 495 17.32 -18.66 -12.08
C CYS A 495 17.83 -18.53 -10.64
N ASP A 496 19.00 -17.91 -10.49
CA ASP A 496 19.59 -17.64 -9.19
C ASP A 496 19.40 -16.17 -8.77
N LEU A 497 19.34 -15.97 -7.45
CA LEU A 497 19.19 -14.66 -6.83
C LEU A 497 20.58 -14.16 -6.40
N TYR A 498 20.92 -12.93 -6.78
CA TYR A 498 22.20 -12.29 -6.48
C TYR A 498 22.02 -11.08 -5.58
N TYR A 499 22.98 -10.85 -4.70
CA TYR A 499 23.06 -9.62 -3.90
C TYR A 499 23.78 -8.53 -4.69
N VAL A 500 23.21 -7.33 -4.74
CA VAL A 500 23.82 -6.18 -5.44
C VAL A 500 24.59 -5.32 -4.46
N ASN A 501 25.88 -5.15 -4.69
CA ASN A 501 26.67 -4.20 -3.93
C ASN A 501 26.32 -2.76 -4.35
N ARG A 502 25.90 -1.95 -3.36
CA ARG A 502 25.41 -0.59 -3.58
C ARG A 502 26.54 0.40 -3.85
N ASP A 503 27.69 0.23 -3.22
CA ASP A 503 28.84 1.12 -3.40
C ASP A 503 29.35 1.07 -4.85
N THR A 504 29.39 -0.12 -5.43
CA THR A 504 29.77 -0.35 -6.83
C THR A 504 28.68 0.08 -7.80
N LEU A 505 27.41 -0.12 -7.45
CA LEU A 505 26.27 0.27 -8.27
C LEU A 505 26.21 1.79 -8.46
N PHE A 506 26.48 2.56 -7.40
CA PHE A 506 26.44 4.03 -7.42
C PHE A 506 27.79 4.70 -7.74
N SER A 507 28.81 3.93 -8.11
CA SER A 507 30.16 4.42 -8.49
C SER A 507 30.23 5.22 -9.80
N TYR A 508 29.12 5.32 -10.55
CA TYR A 508 29.03 6.02 -11.84
C TYR A 508 29.95 5.45 -12.95
N HIS A 509 30.26 4.15 -12.90
CA HIS A 509 30.85 3.43 -14.04
C HIS A 509 29.81 3.22 -15.16
N LYS A 510 30.25 3.12 -16.42
CA LYS A 510 29.34 3.00 -17.59
C LYS A 510 28.41 1.78 -17.49
N ASP A 511 28.97 0.62 -17.13
CA ASP A 511 28.20 -0.63 -17.02
C ASP A 511 27.29 -0.64 -15.78
N SER A 512 27.78 -0.11 -14.65
CA SER A 512 26.98 0.03 -13.42
C SER A 512 25.80 0.98 -13.64
N GLU A 513 25.99 2.06 -14.39
CA GLU A 513 24.94 3.02 -14.72
C GLU A 513 23.89 2.39 -15.65
N LEU A 514 24.30 1.60 -16.65
CA LEU A 514 23.37 0.85 -17.49
C LEU A 514 22.58 -0.18 -16.67
N PHE A 515 23.24 -0.89 -15.75
CA PHE A 515 22.60 -1.84 -14.84
C PHE A 515 21.60 -1.15 -13.90
N LEU A 516 21.97 -0.01 -13.32
CA LEU A 516 21.10 0.82 -12.48
C LEU A 516 19.88 1.32 -13.27
N GLN A 517 20.07 1.76 -14.51
CA GLN A 517 18.98 2.18 -15.39
C GLN A 517 18.01 1.03 -15.68
N ARG A 518 18.50 -0.17 -16.01
CA ARG A 518 17.66 -1.38 -16.19
C ARG A 518 16.86 -1.70 -14.94
N MET A 519 17.51 -1.65 -13.77
CA MET A 519 16.88 -1.91 -12.48
C MET A 519 15.80 -0.88 -12.14
N MET A 520 16.09 0.41 -12.31
CA MET A 520 15.12 1.49 -12.06
C MET A 520 13.96 1.44 -13.06
N ALA A 521 14.24 1.11 -14.32
CA ALA A 521 13.21 0.91 -15.34
C ALA A 521 12.22 -0.20 -14.95
N LEU A 522 12.72 -1.31 -14.37
CA LEU A 522 11.88 -2.38 -13.85
C LEU A 522 11.00 -1.92 -12.68
N TYR A 523 11.55 -1.14 -11.75
CA TYR A 523 10.77 -0.57 -10.65
C TYR A 523 9.66 0.34 -11.16
N VAL A 524 9.93 1.20 -12.14
CA VAL A 524 8.92 2.10 -12.75
C VAL A 524 7.87 1.33 -13.53
N ALA A 525 8.25 0.21 -14.16
CA ALA A 525 7.31 -0.66 -14.87
C ALA A 525 6.41 -1.48 -13.93
N SER A 526 6.85 -1.78 -12.71
CA SER A 526 6.09 -2.65 -11.78
C SER A 526 5.19 -1.87 -10.82
N HIS A 527 5.62 -0.69 -10.37
CA HIS A 527 4.93 0.07 -9.32
C HIS A 527 3.97 1.14 -9.87
N TYR A 528 2.97 1.50 -9.06
CA TYR A 528 1.96 2.52 -9.41
C TYR A 528 2.50 3.95 -9.33
N LYS A 529 3.36 4.23 -8.34
CA LYS A 529 3.95 5.55 -8.13
C LYS A 529 5.37 5.42 -7.61
N ASN A 530 6.30 6.01 -8.34
CA ASN A 530 7.72 6.06 -7.96
C ASN A 530 8.19 7.50 -7.90
N SER A 531 8.85 7.90 -6.83
CA SER A 531 9.48 9.22 -6.76
C SER A 531 10.96 9.09 -7.12
N PRO A 532 11.57 10.10 -7.76
CA PRO A 532 13.03 10.15 -7.89
C PRO A 532 13.75 10.12 -6.53
N ASN A 533 13.08 10.53 -5.45
CA ASN A 533 13.62 10.42 -4.10
C ASN A 533 13.85 8.97 -3.65
N ASP A 534 13.17 8.00 -4.28
CA ASP A 534 13.36 6.58 -3.99
C ASP A 534 14.77 6.12 -4.37
N LEU A 535 15.37 6.72 -5.41
CA LEU A 535 16.75 6.45 -5.81
C LEU A 535 17.73 6.85 -4.71
N GLN A 536 17.49 8.01 -4.09
CA GLN A 536 18.29 8.47 -2.96
C GLN A 536 18.07 7.58 -1.73
N LEU A 537 16.83 7.15 -1.47
CA LEU A 537 16.54 6.19 -0.40
C LEU A 537 17.29 4.86 -0.62
N MET A 538 17.31 4.33 -1.85
CA MET A 538 18.03 3.11 -2.18
C MET A 538 19.54 3.23 -2.04
N ALA A 539 20.09 4.41 -2.34
CA ALA A 539 21.53 4.67 -2.27
C ALA A 539 22.00 4.88 -0.83
N ASP A 540 21.38 5.80 -0.09
CA ASP A 540 21.95 6.36 1.13
C ASP A 540 21.51 5.59 2.39
N ALA A 541 20.33 4.98 2.39
CA ALA A 541 19.78 4.37 3.59
C ALA A 541 20.47 3.02 3.91
N PRO A 542 21.14 2.88 5.07
CA PRO A 542 22.00 1.74 5.37
C PRO A 542 21.24 0.42 5.46
N ALA A 543 20.04 0.43 6.04
CA ALA A 543 19.18 -0.74 6.25
C ALA A 543 18.67 -1.39 4.96
N HIS A 544 18.81 -0.74 3.80
CA HIS A 544 18.30 -1.26 2.54
C HIS A 544 19.26 -2.27 1.88
N HIS A 545 18.71 -3.37 1.39
CA HIS A 545 19.41 -4.37 0.59
C HIS A 545 18.71 -4.59 -0.73
N LEU A 546 19.50 -4.87 -1.76
CA LEU A 546 19.05 -5.02 -3.13
C LEU A 546 19.41 -6.43 -3.61
N PHE A 547 18.41 -7.16 -4.09
CA PHE A 547 18.60 -8.47 -4.68
C PHE A 547 18.02 -8.50 -6.10
N VAL A 548 18.69 -9.21 -6.99
CA VAL A 548 18.31 -9.33 -8.40
C VAL A 548 18.27 -10.79 -8.81
N LEU A 549 17.18 -11.20 -9.43
CA LEU A 549 17.04 -12.52 -10.03
C LEU A 549 17.52 -12.43 -11.47
N LEU A 550 18.54 -13.22 -11.79
CA LEU A 550 19.16 -13.27 -13.10
C LEU A 550 18.89 -14.64 -13.73
N GLY A 551 18.78 -14.66 -15.06
CA GLY A 551 18.84 -15.92 -15.79
C GLY A 551 20.25 -16.54 -15.75
N PRO A 552 20.42 -17.79 -16.20
CA PRO A 552 21.74 -18.42 -16.29
C PRO A 552 22.66 -17.56 -17.17
N VAL A 553 23.82 -17.20 -16.62
CA VAL A 553 24.77 -16.31 -17.28
C VAL A 553 25.82 -17.15 -18.01
N ASP A 554 25.90 -16.98 -19.33
CA ASP A 554 27.02 -17.51 -20.11
C ASP A 554 28.27 -16.65 -19.85
N GLU A 555 29.17 -17.11 -18.98
CA GLU A 555 30.44 -16.41 -18.65
C GLU A 555 31.26 -16.07 -19.91
N SER A 556 31.13 -16.88 -20.97
CA SER A 556 31.83 -16.71 -22.25
C SER A 556 31.43 -15.46 -23.04
N LYS A 557 30.24 -14.89 -22.82
CA LYS A 557 29.71 -13.78 -23.63
C LYS A 557 30.02 -12.39 -23.08
N ASN A 558 30.55 -12.29 -21.85
CA ASN A 558 30.91 -11.05 -21.15
C ASN A 558 29.88 -9.90 -21.37
N GLN A 559 28.60 -10.26 -21.38
CA GLN A 559 27.48 -9.36 -21.59
C GLN A 559 26.75 -9.18 -20.26
N LEU A 560 26.28 -7.97 -19.97
CA LEU A 560 25.48 -7.71 -18.78
C LEU A 560 24.22 -8.59 -18.79
N PRO A 561 23.98 -9.38 -17.73
CA PRO A 561 22.83 -10.27 -17.67
C PRO A 561 21.53 -9.47 -17.63
N ASP A 562 20.48 -10.05 -18.18
CA ASP A 562 19.15 -9.46 -18.16
C ASP A 562 18.50 -9.67 -16.79
N ILE A 563 17.92 -8.59 -16.26
CA ILE A 563 17.31 -8.58 -14.93
C ILE A 563 15.85 -9.03 -15.05
N LEU A 564 15.51 -10.18 -14.47
CA LEU A 564 14.16 -10.75 -14.54
C LEU A 564 13.26 -10.26 -13.40
N CYS A 565 13.81 -10.19 -12.18
CA CYS A 565 13.12 -9.72 -10.99
C CYS A 565 14.10 -8.93 -10.10
N VAL A 566 13.59 -7.91 -9.41
CA VAL A 566 14.36 -7.11 -8.46
C VAL A 566 13.59 -7.02 -7.15
N LEU A 567 14.29 -7.24 -6.05
CA LEU A 567 13.76 -7.15 -4.68
C LEU A 567 14.51 -6.07 -3.91
N GLN A 568 13.77 -5.14 -3.32
CA GLN A 568 14.29 -4.18 -2.34
C GLN A 568 13.82 -4.61 -0.95
N VAL A 569 14.78 -4.87 -0.07
CA VAL A 569 14.55 -5.25 1.33
C VAL A 569 15.04 -4.12 2.23
N SER A 570 14.40 -3.92 3.38
CA SER A 570 14.86 -3.05 4.45
C SER A 570 14.92 -3.87 5.72
N LEU A 571 16.06 -3.90 6.40
CA LEU A 571 16.15 -4.44 7.75
C LEU A 571 15.38 -3.49 8.69
N GLU A 572 14.55 -4.05 9.56
CA GLU A 572 13.74 -3.33 10.55
C GLU A 572 13.80 -4.03 11.91
N GLY A 573 13.69 -3.28 13.00
CA GLY A 573 13.63 -3.84 14.36
C GLY A 573 14.89 -3.59 15.20
N GLN A 574 15.09 -4.42 16.24
CA GLN A 574 16.08 -4.21 17.32
C GLN A 574 15.89 -2.87 18.07
N ILE A 575 14.62 -2.46 18.21
CA ILE A 575 14.25 -1.21 18.88
C ILE A 575 14.26 -1.41 20.39
N SER A 576 14.74 -0.42 21.12
CA SER A 576 14.76 -0.51 22.59
C SER A 576 13.34 -0.47 23.18
N ARG A 577 13.07 -1.26 24.22
CA ARG A 577 11.77 -1.24 24.93
C ARG A 577 11.41 0.16 25.44
N ASN A 578 12.40 0.95 25.86
CA ASN A 578 12.20 2.32 26.33
C ASN A 578 11.67 3.22 25.21
N SER A 579 12.22 3.12 24.01
CA SER A 579 11.74 3.84 22.82
C SER A 579 10.34 3.39 22.41
N ALA A 580 10.05 2.09 22.51
CA ALA A 580 8.70 1.56 22.27
C ALA A 580 7.66 2.18 23.22
N ILE A 581 7.94 2.22 24.52
CA ILE A 581 7.06 2.83 25.54
C ILE A 581 6.90 4.33 25.27
N LYS A 582 7.98 5.05 24.96
CA LYS A 582 7.94 6.47 24.64
C LYS A 582 7.12 6.78 23.40
N SER A 583 7.18 5.93 22.38
CA SER A 583 6.35 6.09 21.16
C SER A 583 4.86 5.96 21.47
N LEU A 584 4.50 5.06 22.40
CA LEU A 584 3.12 4.85 22.84
C LEU A 584 2.61 6.00 23.71
N SER A 585 3.48 6.63 24.53
CA SER A 585 3.12 7.78 25.36
C SER A 585 3.02 9.08 24.56
N ASP A 586 4.02 9.37 23.72
CA ASP A 586 4.15 10.67 23.06
C ASP A 586 3.45 10.73 21.70
N SER A 587 2.89 9.60 21.22
CA SER A 587 2.40 9.42 19.84
C SER A 587 3.41 9.86 18.76
N HIS A 588 4.69 9.94 19.13
CA HIS A 588 5.78 10.34 18.25
C HIS A 588 6.24 9.12 17.47
N ARG A 589 6.12 9.17 16.14
CA ARG A 589 6.55 8.11 15.24
C ARG A 589 7.83 8.55 14.55
N PRO A 590 8.99 8.00 14.91
CA PRO A 590 10.21 8.26 14.15
C PRO A 590 10.04 7.72 12.71
N SER A 591 10.81 8.29 11.79
CA SER A 591 10.82 7.83 10.40
C SER A 591 11.63 6.54 10.30
N GLY A 592 11.12 5.53 9.60
CA GLY A 592 11.72 4.18 9.56
C GLY A 592 10.88 3.14 10.30
N ASP A 593 11.31 1.88 10.29
CA ASP A 593 10.76 0.74 11.06
C ASP A 593 9.22 0.66 11.10
N GLN A 594 8.58 0.70 9.93
CA GLN A 594 7.11 0.87 9.89
C GLN A 594 6.37 -0.34 10.47
N ILE A 595 6.87 -1.56 10.28
CA ILE A 595 6.21 -2.77 10.79
C ILE A 595 6.26 -2.80 12.33
N PRO A 596 7.43 -2.67 13.00
CA PRO A 596 7.50 -2.57 14.46
C PRO A 596 6.57 -1.51 15.06
N TRP A 597 6.59 -0.28 14.54
CA TRP A 597 5.74 0.80 15.06
C TRP A 597 4.25 0.53 14.88
N LYS A 598 3.86 -0.03 13.72
CA LYS A 598 2.45 -0.36 13.45
C LYS A 598 1.97 -1.53 14.28
N PHE A 599 2.81 -2.54 14.47
CA PHE A 599 2.51 -3.68 15.32
C PHE A 599 2.32 -3.25 16.78
N CYS A 600 3.23 -2.43 17.29
CA CYS A 600 3.16 -1.82 18.62
C CYS A 600 1.87 -0.97 18.77
N GLU A 601 1.50 -0.17 17.78
CA GLU A 601 0.26 0.62 17.81
C GLU A 601 -1.01 -0.26 17.87
N GLN A 602 -1.05 -1.34 17.09
CA GLN A 602 -2.25 -2.18 16.97
C GLN A 602 -2.43 -3.12 18.17
N PHE A 603 -1.36 -3.75 18.64
CA PHE A 603 -1.43 -4.76 19.70
C PHE A 603 -1.00 -4.22 21.07
N ARG A 604 -0.41 -3.02 21.13
CA ARG A 604 0.21 -2.44 22.34
C ARG A 604 1.24 -3.35 22.98
N ASP A 605 1.92 -4.13 22.14
CA ASP A 605 2.99 -5.02 22.56
C ASP A 605 4.35 -4.29 22.51
N THR A 606 5.11 -4.40 23.59
CA THR A 606 6.44 -3.82 23.74
C THR A 606 7.56 -4.78 23.36
N ASP A 607 7.26 -6.07 23.21
CA ASP A 607 8.27 -7.10 22.94
C ASP A 607 8.54 -7.27 21.45
N PHE A 608 7.51 -7.23 20.60
CA PHE A 608 7.69 -7.34 19.15
C PHE A 608 8.72 -6.37 18.53
N PRO A 609 8.79 -5.07 18.89
CA PRO A 609 9.80 -4.15 18.33
C PRO A 609 11.26 -4.53 18.62
N SER A 610 11.50 -5.34 19.66
CA SER A 610 12.85 -5.84 19.99
C SER A 610 13.33 -6.93 19.03
N LEU A 611 12.40 -7.60 18.34
CA LEU A 611 12.73 -8.58 17.30
C LEU A 611 13.34 -7.89 16.09
N SER A 612 14.29 -8.56 15.45
CA SER A 612 14.84 -8.16 14.15
C SER A 612 14.04 -8.81 13.02
N GLY A 613 13.74 -8.07 11.96
CA GLY A 613 13.06 -8.59 10.77
C GLY A 613 13.44 -7.85 9.50
N ALA A 614 12.99 -8.36 8.37
CA ALA A 614 13.15 -7.72 7.07
C ALA A 614 11.80 -7.30 6.50
N ARG A 615 11.72 -6.09 5.96
CA ARG A 615 10.59 -5.64 5.16
C ARG A 615 10.93 -5.69 3.68
N ILE A 616 10.20 -6.47 2.90
CA ILE A 616 10.23 -6.33 1.43
C ILE A 616 9.48 -5.03 1.09
N VAL A 617 10.25 -4.02 0.68
CA VAL A 617 9.73 -2.69 0.32
C VAL A 617 9.16 -2.73 -1.09
N ARG A 618 9.88 -3.37 -2.03
CA ARG A 618 9.52 -3.44 -3.44
C ARG A 618 9.86 -4.79 -4.03
N ILE A 619 8.97 -5.28 -4.88
CA ILE A 619 9.19 -6.41 -5.78
C ILE A 619 8.82 -5.94 -7.18
N ALA A 620 9.75 -6.05 -8.11
CA ALA A 620 9.56 -5.64 -9.49
C ALA A 620 9.90 -6.81 -10.40
N THR A 621 8.95 -7.23 -11.22
CA THR A 621 9.13 -8.30 -12.21
C THR A 621 9.05 -7.72 -13.61
N HIS A 622 9.78 -8.32 -14.54
CA HIS A 622 9.72 -7.92 -15.93
C HIS A 622 8.29 -8.04 -16.48
N PRO A 623 7.74 -7.02 -17.19
CA PRO A 623 6.36 -7.06 -17.71
C PRO A 623 6.05 -8.30 -18.56
N ASN A 624 7.01 -8.71 -19.42
CA ASN A 624 6.87 -9.92 -20.25
C ASN A 624 7.00 -11.22 -19.43
N ALA A 625 7.52 -11.15 -18.21
CA ALA A 625 7.72 -12.29 -17.30
C ALA A 625 6.61 -12.39 -16.23
N MET A 626 5.58 -11.53 -16.30
CA MET A 626 4.45 -11.57 -15.38
C MET A 626 3.69 -12.90 -15.52
N LYS A 627 3.22 -13.45 -14.40
CA LYS A 627 2.47 -14.73 -14.30
C LYS A 627 3.29 -16.01 -14.56
N LEU A 628 4.58 -15.92 -14.88
CA LEU A 628 5.46 -17.09 -15.08
C LEU A 628 6.14 -17.59 -13.79
N GLY A 629 5.98 -16.89 -12.67
CA GLY A 629 6.44 -17.37 -11.36
C GLY A 629 7.78 -16.83 -10.86
N TYR A 630 8.53 -16.02 -11.62
CA TYR A 630 9.82 -15.46 -11.17
C TYR A 630 9.76 -14.65 -9.88
N GLY A 631 8.67 -13.92 -9.65
CA GLY A 631 8.47 -13.23 -8.37
C GLY A 631 8.30 -14.20 -7.19
N SER A 632 7.75 -15.39 -7.46
CA SER A 632 7.57 -16.42 -6.43
C SER A 632 8.90 -17.09 -6.08
N THR A 633 9.69 -17.46 -7.09
CA THR A 633 11.02 -18.03 -6.87
C THR A 633 11.94 -17.06 -6.15
N ALA A 634 11.91 -15.76 -6.51
CA ALA A 634 12.72 -14.75 -5.84
C ALA A 634 12.37 -14.59 -4.34
N VAL A 635 11.09 -14.61 -3.97
CA VAL A 635 10.66 -14.53 -2.56
C VAL A 635 11.01 -15.80 -1.80
N GLU A 636 10.89 -16.98 -2.44
CA GLU A 636 11.23 -18.25 -1.83
C GLU A 636 12.74 -18.39 -1.58
N LEU A 637 13.58 -18.05 -2.56
CA LEU A 637 15.04 -18.03 -2.42
C LEU A 637 15.48 -17.04 -1.33
N LEU A 638 14.85 -15.87 -1.27
CA LEU A 638 15.11 -14.88 -0.23
C LEU A 638 14.74 -15.40 1.16
N ALA A 639 13.60 -16.07 1.31
CA ALA A 639 13.21 -16.67 2.59
C ALA A 639 14.19 -17.77 3.01
N ARG A 640 14.59 -18.65 2.09
CA ARG A 640 15.60 -19.69 2.35
C ARG A 640 16.97 -19.12 2.72
N TYR A 641 17.35 -17.98 2.13
CA TYR A 641 18.58 -17.27 2.47
C TYR A 641 18.56 -16.77 3.92
N TYR A 642 17.50 -16.09 4.35
CA TYR A 642 17.40 -15.59 5.72
C TYR A 642 17.11 -16.69 6.77
N GLU A 643 16.55 -17.84 6.36
CA GLU A 643 16.44 -19.04 7.19
C GLU A 643 17.79 -19.79 7.34
N GLY A 644 18.85 -19.38 6.63
CA GLY A 644 20.18 -20.00 6.72
C GLY A 644 20.32 -21.33 5.95
N LEU A 645 19.36 -21.67 5.08
CA LEU A 645 19.35 -22.95 4.35
C LEU A 645 20.30 -22.98 3.13
N LEU A 646 20.79 -21.81 2.70
CA LEU A 646 21.64 -21.65 1.52
C LEU A 646 23.13 -21.48 1.85
N SER A 647 23.49 -21.34 3.13
CA SER A 647 24.88 -21.21 3.56
C SER A 647 25.58 -22.57 3.47
N PRO A 648 26.82 -22.66 2.96
CA PRO A 648 27.59 -23.89 3.04
C PRO A 648 27.76 -24.31 4.51
N ILE A 649 27.54 -25.60 4.78
CA ILE A 649 27.81 -26.24 6.07
C ILE A 649 29.34 -26.37 6.18
N SER A 650 30.04 -25.30 6.50
CA SER A 650 31.47 -25.34 6.78
C SER A 650 31.83 -24.36 7.89
N GLU A 651 32.05 -24.97 9.06
CA GLU A 651 32.89 -24.61 10.19
C GLU A 651 32.67 -23.28 10.95
N LEU A 652 32.49 -23.49 12.26
CA LEU A 652 32.39 -22.56 13.38
C LEU A 652 33.73 -21.84 13.66
N ASP A 653 34.42 -21.36 12.64
CA ASP A 653 35.58 -20.50 12.85
C ASP A 653 35.14 -19.06 12.70
N VAL A 654 34.79 -18.47 13.85
CA VAL A 654 34.79 -17.03 14.07
C VAL A 654 36.25 -16.58 13.99
N GLU A 655 36.79 -16.49 12.78
CA GLU A 655 37.78 -15.45 12.51
C GLU A 655 36.96 -14.20 12.20
N ASP A 656 36.85 -13.31 13.19
CA ASP A 656 36.61 -11.90 12.95
C ASP A 656 37.63 -11.46 11.90
N ALA A 657 37.25 -11.51 10.63
CA ALA A 657 37.92 -10.75 9.60
C ALA A 657 37.77 -9.31 10.07
N MET A 658 38.80 -8.81 10.74
CA MET A 658 39.00 -7.40 11.03
C MET A 658 38.62 -6.68 9.74
N GLU A 659 37.43 -6.08 9.73
CA GLU A 659 37.11 -5.03 8.79
C GLU A 659 38.20 -4.00 9.02
N THR A 660 39.22 -4.01 8.17
CA THR A 660 40.15 -2.89 8.09
C THR A 660 39.24 -1.68 7.92
N PRO A 661 39.19 -0.76 8.89
CA PRO A 661 38.31 0.39 8.77
C PRO A 661 38.68 1.04 7.45
N PRO A 662 37.71 1.34 6.56
CA PRO A 662 38.01 1.99 5.30
C PRO A 662 38.85 3.22 5.64
N VAL A 663 40.04 3.32 5.05
CA VAL A 663 40.93 4.47 5.19
C VAL A 663 40.04 5.70 5.08
N ARG A 664 39.89 6.44 6.19
CA ARG A 664 38.92 7.52 6.28
C ARG A 664 39.27 8.51 5.17
N VAL A 665 38.42 8.58 4.14
CA VAL A 665 38.55 9.48 2.99
C VAL A 665 38.77 10.94 3.45
N THR A 666 38.35 11.26 4.68
CA THR A 666 38.57 12.55 5.36
C THR A 666 40.06 12.91 5.53
N GLU A 667 40.96 11.96 5.81
CA GLU A 667 42.38 12.27 6.05
C GLU A 667 43.17 12.55 4.75
N ALA A 668 42.70 12.02 3.62
CA ALA A 668 43.23 12.33 2.29
C ALA A 668 42.64 13.63 1.71
N ALA A 669 41.37 13.92 2.03
CA ALA A 669 40.63 15.11 1.59
C ALA A 669 41.14 16.42 2.18
N GLU A 670 41.74 16.41 3.38
CA GLU A 670 42.28 17.62 4.02
C GLU A 670 43.64 18.08 3.45
N LYS A 671 44.30 17.27 2.61
CA LYS A 671 45.67 17.55 2.11
C LYS A 671 45.73 18.12 0.68
N VAL A 672 44.61 18.27 -0.03
CA VAL A 672 44.59 18.71 -1.45
C VAL A 672 43.78 20.00 -1.62
N SER A 673 44.33 20.96 -2.38
CA SER A 673 43.68 22.26 -2.67
C SER A 673 42.71 22.17 -3.86
N LEU A 674 41.58 22.89 -3.81
CA LEU A 674 40.49 22.90 -4.80
C LEU A 674 40.91 23.07 -6.28
N LEU A 675 42.04 23.72 -6.55
CA LEU A 675 42.53 24.00 -7.91
C LEU A 675 43.27 22.81 -8.55
N GLU A 676 43.69 21.81 -7.77
CA GLU A 676 44.47 20.64 -8.22
C GLU A 676 43.70 19.32 -8.14
N GLU A 677 42.51 19.32 -7.51
CA GLU A 677 41.69 18.12 -7.33
C GLU A 677 41.14 17.56 -8.65
N ASN A 678 41.51 16.32 -8.99
CA ASN A 678 40.87 15.53 -10.04
C ASN A 678 40.02 14.43 -9.41
N ILE A 679 38.71 14.56 -9.54
CA ILE A 679 37.76 13.54 -9.09
C ILE A 679 37.87 12.30 -10.01
N LYS A 680 38.17 11.14 -9.43
CA LYS A 680 38.15 9.84 -10.11
C LYS A 680 37.28 8.85 -9.35
N PRO A 681 36.64 7.88 -10.05
CA PRO A 681 35.97 6.76 -9.38
C PRO A 681 36.94 6.00 -8.47
N ARG A 682 36.43 5.39 -7.39
CA ARG A 682 37.22 4.58 -6.47
C ARG A 682 37.86 3.40 -7.21
N THR A 683 39.13 3.11 -6.91
CA THR A 683 39.93 2.08 -7.58
C THR A 683 39.75 0.68 -6.99
N ASP A 684 39.48 0.58 -5.69
CA ASP A 684 39.30 -0.69 -4.97
C ASP A 684 37.81 -0.93 -4.71
N LEU A 685 37.10 -1.40 -5.73
CA LEU A 685 35.67 -1.66 -5.66
C LEU A 685 35.39 -3.18 -5.64
N PRO A 686 34.52 -3.66 -4.73
CA PRO A 686 34.08 -5.05 -4.73
C PRO A 686 33.32 -5.42 -6.03
N PRO A 687 33.04 -6.71 -6.29
CA PRO A 687 32.19 -7.07 -7.42
C PRO A 687 30.78 -6.51 -7.28
N LEU A 688 30.16 -6.12 -8.40
CA LEU A 688 28.80 -5.57 -8.43
C LEU A 688 27.75 -6.57 -7.95
N LEU A 689 27.94 -7.84 -8.29
CA LEU A 689 27.05 -8.95 -7.97
C LEU A 689 27.82 -9.93 -7.10
N ALA A 690 27.23 -10.30 -5.96
CA ALA A 690 27.71 -11.37 -5.10
C ALA A 690 26.68 -12.50 -5.07
N HIS A 691 27.14 -13.74 -5.14
CA HIS A 691 26.22 -14.88 -5.06
C HIS A 691 25.72 -15.03 -3.62
N LEU A 692 24.45 -15.40 -3.42
CA LEU A 692 23.87 -15.56 -2.07
C LEU A 692 24.56 -16.63 -1.20
N ARG A 693 25.33 -17.53 -1.82
CA ARG A 693 26.09 -18.58 -1.13
C ARG A 693 27.40 -18.07 -0.53
N GLU A 694 27.91 -16.95 -1.04
CA GLU A 694 29.19 -16.35 -0.62
C GLU A 694 29.01 -15.39 0.55
N ARG A 695 27.79 -14.87 0.75
CA ARG A 695 27.45 -13.90 1.79
C ARG A 695 26.69 -14.58 2.93
N GLN A 696 27.09 -14.31 4.17
CA GLN A 696 26.32 -14.75 5.33
C GLN A 696 25.09 -13.85 5.56
N PRO A 697 23.90 -14.43 5.82
CA PRO A 697 22.68 -13.67 6.12
C PRO A 697 22.70 -13.08 7.54
N GLU A 698 22.07 -11.93 7.71
CA GLU A 698 21.73 -11.39 9.02
C GLU A 698 20.69 -12.27 9.73
N ARG A 699 20.77 -12.39 11.07
CA ARG A 699 19.78 -13.15 11.84
C ARG A 699 18.45 -12.40 11.93
N LEU A 700 17.40 -12.94 11.32
CA LEU A 700 16.08 -12.33 11.23
C LEU A 700 14.96 -13.25 11.73
N HIS A 701 13.98 -12.71 12.44
CA HIS A 701 12.86 -13.46 13.03
C HIS A 701 11.60 -13.45 12.15
N TYR A 702 11.45 -12.43 11.29
CA TYR A 702 10.29 -12.31 10.42
C TYR A 702 10.63 -11.60 9.11
N ILE A 703 9.82 -11.87 8.09
CA ILE A 703 9.78 -11.09 6.86
C ILE A 703 8.38 -10.48 6.75
N GLY A 704 8.30 -9.18 6.51
CA GLY A 704 7.04 -8.49 6.31
C GLY A 704 6.97 -7.71 5.00
N VAL A 705 5.75 -7.35 4.61
CA VAL A 705 5.49 -6.59 3.39
C VAL A 705 4.38 -5.58 3.66
N SER A 706 4.51 -4.39 3.07
CA SER A 706 3.47 -3.36 3.06
C SER A 706 3.10 -3.02 1.62
N PHE A 707 1.82 -3.15 1.26
CA PHE A 707 1.36 -2.92 -0.12
C PHE A 707 -0.10 -2.45 -0.19
N GLY A 708 -0.50 -1.89 -1.34
CA GLY A 708 -1.91 -1.56 -1.63
C GLY A 708 -2.74 -2.82 -1.86
N LEU A 709 -3.83 -2.98 -1.12
CA LEU A 709 -4.62 -4.20 -1.07
C LEU A 709 -5.37 -4.44 -2.38
N THR A 710 -4.84 -5.34 -3.20
CA THR A 710 -5.47 -5.89 -4.39
C THR A 710 -5.61 -7.40 -4.28
N LEU A 711 -6.60 -7.98 -4.98
CA LEU A 711 -6.85 -9.42 -4.96
C LEU A 711 -5.64 -10.23 -5.44
N ASP A 712 -4.99 -9.78 -6.52
CA ASP A 712 -3.87 -10.48 -7.14
C ASP A 712 -2.62 -10.48 -6.25
N LEU A 713 -2.27 -9.31 -5.68
CA LEU A 713 -1.12 -9.21 -4.76
C LEU A 713 -1.38 -9.96 -3.46
N PHE A 714 -2.60 -9.87 -2.91
CA PHE A 714 -2.92 -10.59 -1.67
C PHE A 714 -2.84 -12.10 -1.86
N ARG A 715 -3.35 -12.63 -2.98
CA ARG A 715 -3.21 -14.05 -3.33
C ARG A 715 -1.75 -14.46 -3.53
N PHE A 716 -0.93 -13.60 -4.15
CA PHE A 716 0.49 -13.84 -4.30
C PHE A 716 1.18 -14.02 -2.95
N TRP A 717 1.04 -13.06 -2.03
CA TRP A 717 1.66 -13.15 -0.70
C TRP A 717 1.14 -14.32 0.12
N ARG A 718 -0.16 -14.61 0.02
CA ARG A 718 -0.76 -15.73 0.73
C ARG A 718 -0.20 -17.08 0.30
N ARG A 719 0.07 -17.29 -0.99
CA ARG A 719 0.74 -18.52 -1.49
C ARG A 719 2.11 -18.75 -0.84
N HIS A 720 2.78 -17.66 -0.43
CA HIS A 720 4.09 -17.66 0.22
C HIS A 720 4.04 -17.68 1.75
N LYS A 721 2.89 -18.06 2.34
CA LYS A 721 2.67 -18.13 3.80
C LYS A 721 2.79 -16.79 4.53
N PHE A 722 2.42 -15.69 3.89
CA PHE A 722 2.29 -14.39 4.56
C PHE A 722 0.89 -14.19 5.12
N GLY A 723 0.79 -13.83 6.40
CA GLY A 723 -0.47 -13.57 7.10
C GLY A 723 -0.68 -12.07 7.36
N PRO A 724 -1.87 -11.50 7.08
CA PRO A 724 -2.15 -10.10 7.39
C PRO A 724 -2.28 -9.85 8.90
N PHE A 725 -1.74 -8.73 9.37
CA PHE A 725 -1.96 -8.25 10.75
C PHE A 725 -2.59 -6.85 10.80
N TYR A 726 -2.53 -6.08 9.71
CA TYR A 726 -3.08 -4.74 9.66
C TYR A 726 -3.60 -4.39 8.26
N ILE A 727 -4.79 -3.79 8.21
CA ILE A 727 -5.36 -3.17 7.01
C ILE A 727 -5.83 -1.77 7.41
N ALA A 728 -5.35 -0.76 6.69
CA ALA A 728 -5.71 0.63 6.94
C ALA A 728 -7.21 0.86 6.65
N PRO A 729 -7.97 1.46 7.59
CA PRO A 729 -9.40 1.69 7.42
C PRO A 729 -9.71 2.74 6.35
N ASN A 730 -8.79 3.68 6.11
CA ASN A 730 -8.95 4.70 5.08
C ASN A 730 -8.13 4.31 3.84
N PRO A 731 -8.71 4.34 2.63
CA PRO A 731 -7.95 4.12 1.41
C PRO A 731 -6.98 5.27 1.18
N ASN A 732 -5.87 4.97 0.53
CA ASN A 732 -4.92 6.00 0.15
C ASN A 732 -5.54 6.87 -0.96
N THR A 733 -5.41 8.19 -0.88
CA THR A 733 -5.99 9.12 -1.87
C THR A 733 -5.41 8.94 -3.26
N VAL A 734 -4.16 8.47 -3.32
CA VAL A 734 -3.40 8.31 -4.57
C VAL A 734 -3.76 7.02 -5.31
N THR A 735 -3.86 5.88 -4.62
CA THR A 735 -4.17 4.59 -5.26
C THR A 735 -5.64 4.20 -5.16
N GLY A 736 -6.41 4.82 -4.26
CA GLY A 736 -7.77 4.41 -3.93
C GLY A 736 -7.84 3.07 -3.17
N GLU A 737 -6.69 2.49 -2.80
CA GLU A 737 -6.58 1.18 -2.18
C GLU A 737 -6.23 1.30 -0.69
N HIS A 738 -6.69 0.33 0.11
CA HIS A 738 -6.32 0.22 1.51
C HIS A 738 -4.89 -0.31 1.64
N THR A 739 -4.06 0.28 2.51
CA THR A 739 -2.71 -0.27 2.78
C THR A 739 -2.84 -1.52 3.65
N CYS A 740 -2.22 -2.62 3.24
CA CYS A 740 -2.19 -3.89 3.96
C CYS A 740 -0.75 -4.21 4.36
N MET A 741 -0.57 -4.63 5.61
CA MET A 741 0.70 -5.14 6.12
C MET A 741 0.55 -6.62 6.47
N VAL A 742 1.43 -7.43 5.88
CA VAL A 742 1.49 -8.88 6.06
C VAL A 742 2.85 -9.29 6.63
N LEU A 743 2.87 -10.38 7.38
CA LEU A 743 4.05 -10.90 8.04
C LEU A 743 4.15 -12.42 7.84
N ARG A 744 5.37 -12.90 7.61
CA ARG A 744 5.76 -14.30 7.62
C ARG A 744 6.79 -14.48 8.74
N PRO A 745 6.51 -15.30 9.77
CA PRO A 745 7.53 -15.68 10.74
C PRO A 745 8.58 -16.56 10.06
N LEU A 746 9.84 -16.39 10.46
CA LEU A 746 10.95 -17.28 10.07
C LEU A 746 11.22 -18.25 11.20
N ASN A 747 11.71 -19.44 10.85
CA ASN A 747 12.09 -20.45 11.82
C ASN A 747 13.51 -20.12 12.34
N ASN A 748 13.60 -19.64 13.59
CA ASN A 748 14.86 -19.46 14.30
C ASN A 748 14.84 -20.22 15.62
N ASP A 749 16.02 -20.66 16.06
CA ASP A 749 16.21 -21.36 17.34
C ASP A 749 15.92 -20.47 18.57
N ASP A 750 15.96 -19.15 18.41
CA ASP A 750 15.81 -18.16 19.49
C ASP A 750 14.37 -18.05 20.04
N VAL A 751 13.35 -18.48 19.29
CA VAL A 751 11.94 -18.38 19.68
C VAL A 751 11.37 -19.77 19.97
N VAL A 752 11.16 -20.08 21.25
CA VAL A 752 10.53 -21.34 21.69
C VAL A 752 9.05 -21.33 21.29
N VAL A 753 8.73 -21.93 20.14
CA VAL A 753 7.34 -22.11 19.70
C VAL A 753 6.69 -23.21 20.54
N SER A 754 5.63 -22.84 21.27
CA SER A 754 4.81 -23.79 22.00
C SER A 754 3.82 -24.48 21.05
N GLY A 755 4.24 -25.55 20.39
CA GLY A 755 3.35 -26.45 19.63
C GLY A 755 3.44 -26.36 18.11
N SER A 756 2.77 -27.31 17.45
CA SER A 756 2.71 -27.53 16.00
C SER A 756 1.87 -26.50 15.23
N ASP A 757 1.98 -25.22 15.58
CA ASP A 757 1.25 -24.16 14.88
C ASP A 757 2.08 -23.64 13.70
N GLU A 758 1.53 -23.75 12.48
CA GLU A 758 2.17 -23.29 11.23
C GLU A 758 2.61 -21.81 11.24
N TRP A 759 2.08 -21.02 12.18
CA TRP A 759 2.29 -19.57 12.30
C TRP A 759 3.22 -19.16 13.45
N GLY A 760 3.82 -20.11 14.18
CA GLY A 760 4.77 -19.82 15.26
C GLY A 760 4.26 -18.77 16.27
N PHE A 761 5.08 -17.76 16.58
CA PHE A 761 4.70 -16.66 17.49
C PHE A 761 3.56 -15.76 16.94
N PHE A 762 3.28 -15.78 15.64
CA PHE A 762 2.32 -14.90 14.99
C PHE A 762 0.85 -15.40 15.10
N GLY A 763 0.64 -16.67 15.47
CA GLY A 763 -0.69 -17.29 15.54
C GLY A 763 -1.73 -16.51 16.38
N PRO A 764 -1.45 -16.17 17.65
CA PRO A 764 -2.39 -15.43 18.50
C PRO A 764 -2.76 -14.04 17.95
N PHE A 765 -1.77 -13.34 17.36
CA PHE A 765 -1.99 -12.03 16.75
C PHE A 765 -2.84 -12.12 15.49
N TYR A 766 -2.64 -13.16 14.68
CA TYR A 766 -3.44 -13.42 13.49
C TYR A 766 -4.91 -13.70 13.82
N GLU A 767 -5.19 -14.44 14.90
CA GLU A 767 -6.56 -14.65 15.37
C GLU A 767 -7.23 -13.36 15.85
N ASP A 768 -6.51 -12.52 16.58
CA ASP A 768 -7.04 -11.23 17.03
C ASP A 768 -7.32 -10.30 15.84
N PHE A 769 -6.42 -10.28 14.84
CA PHE A 769 -6.65 -9.58 13.58
C PHE A 769 -7.94 -10.07 12.90
N LYS A 770 -8.16 -11.38 12.74
CA LYS A 770 -9.41 -11.91 12.15
C LYS A 770 -10.63 -11.43 12.93
N LYS A 771 -10.58 -11.45 14.26
CA LYS A 771 -11.68 -10.99 15.13
C LYS A 771 -11.99 -9.50 14.92
N ARG A 772 -10.97 -8.65 14.80
CA ARG A 772 -11.12 -7.22 14.51
C ARG A 772 -11.62 -6.97 13.09
N PHE A 773 -11.03 -7.63 12.10
CA PHE A 773 -11.40 -7.49 10.69
C PHE A 773 -12.88 -7.82 10.45
N MET A 774 -13.39 -8.91 11.03
CA MET A 774 -14.83 -9.26 10.95
C MET A 774 -15.75 -8.16 11.50
N ARG A 775 -15.32 -7.41 12.52
CA ARG A 775 -16.10 -6.29 13.07
C ARG A 775 -16.02 -5.05 12.19
N LEU A 776 -14.91 -4.83 11.49
CA LEU A 776 -14.68 -3.67 10.62
C LEU A 776 -15.31 -3.81 9.23
N LEU A 777 -15.69 -5.02 8.82
CA LEU A 777 -16.33 -5.29 7.53
C LEU A 777 -17.66 -4.54 7.31
N ASP A 778 -18.41 -4.27 8.37
CA ASP A 778 -19.68 -3.52 8.31
C ASP A 778 -19.48 -2.00 8.16
N PHE A 779 -18.30 -1.49 8.53
CA PHE A 779 -17.97 -0.06 8.53
C PHE A 779 -17.17 0.32 7.29
N ASN A 780 -15.86 0.49 7.45
CA ASN A 780 -14.98 1.04 6.43
C ASN A 780 -14.79 0.11 5.22
N PHE A 781 -14.95 -1.20 5.41
CA PHE A 781 -14.75 -2.19 4.35
C PHE A 781 -16.06 -2.70 3.74
N ARG A 782 -17.16 -1.95 3.92
CA ARG A 782 -18.48 -2.31 3.41
C ARG A 782 -18.49 -2.50 1.88
N ALA A 783 -17.78 -1.62 1.17
CA ALA A 783 -17.67 -1.62 -0.29
C ALA A 783 -16.49 -2.47 -0.83
N MET A 784 -15.79 -3.21 0.04
CA MET A 784 -14.69 -4.08 -0.38
C MET A 784 -15.20 -5.24 -1.22
N ASP A 785 -14.44 -5.62 -2.25
CA ASP A 785 -14.76 -6.80 -3.07
C ASP A 785 -14.86 -8.06 -2.20
N TYR A 786 -15.96 -8.81 -2.33
CA TYR A 786 -16.21 -10.02 -1.56
C TYR A 786 -15.15 -11.09 -1.81
N LYS A 787 -14.58 -11.18 -3.02
CA LYS A 787 -13.51 -12.14 -3.33
C LYS A 787 -12.27 -11.88 -2.49
N LEU A 788 -11.97 -10.61 -2.26
CA LEU A 788 -10.85 -10.17 -1.43
C LEU A 788 -11.14 -10.44 0.04
N ALA A 789 -12.33 -10.07 0.53
CA ALA A 789 -12.74 -10.32 1.91
C ALA A 789 -12.72 -11.83 2.25
N MET A 790 -13.22 -12.68 1.34
CA MET A 790 -13.16 -14.14 1.45
C MET A 790 -11.72 -14.66 1.49
N SER A 791 -10.84 -14.11 0.66
CA SER A 791 -9.42 -14.49 0.65
C SER A 791 -8.71 -14.12 1.97
N ILE A 792 -9.09 -13.02 2.62
CA ILE A 792 -8.49 -12.58 3.88
C ILE A 792 -8.97 -13.44 5.06
N LEU A 793 -10.27 -13.77 5.09
CA LEU A 793 -10.88 -14.53 6.18
C LEU A 793 -10.47 -16.00 6.17
N GLU A 794 -10.30 -16.60 4.97
CA GLU A 794 -10.05 -18.03 4.80
C GLU A 794 -11.03 -18.88 5.60
N PRO A 795 -12.33 -18.85 5.25
CA PRO A 795 -13.24 -19.80 5.85
C PRO A 795 -12.75 -21.21 5.50
N LYS A 796 -12.63 -22.10 6.48
CA LYS A 796 -12.46 -23.53 6.22
C LYS A 796 -13.72 -23.99 5.47
N ILE A 797 -13.60 -24.21 4.15
CA ILE A 797 -14.70 -24.61 3.27
C ILE A 797 -14.94 -26.12 3.42
N ASP A 798 -13.84 -26.88 3.57
CA ASP A 798 -13.83 -28.30 3.83
C ASP A 798 -13.40 -28.57 5.27
N PHE A 799 -14.33 -29.06 6.08
CA PHE A 799 -14.03 -29.69 7.36
C PHE A 799 -13.79 -31.18 7.08
N THR A 800 -12.55 -31.64 7.20
CA THR A 800 -12.23 -33.07 7.26
C THR A 800 -12.75 -33.61 8.60
N GLU A 801 -13.39 -34.78 8.58
CA GLU A 801 -14.01 -35.41 9.78
C GLU A 801 -12.98 -35.83 10.85
N ALA A 802 -11.68 -35.59 10.60
CA ALA A 802 -10.55 -36.09 11.38
C ALA A 802 -9.62 -35.01 11.98
N GLU A 803 -10.03 -33.73 12.05
CA GLU A 803 -9.35 -32.78 12.93
C GLU A 803 -9.98 -32.83 14.33
N PRO A 804 -9.17 -32.92 15.39
CA PRO A 804 -9.69 -33.14 16.73
C PRO A 804 -10.57 -31.96 17.11
N VAL A 805 -11.69 -32.29 17.73
CA VAL A 805 -12.49 -31.41 18.58
C VAL A 805 -11.55 -30.86 19.67
N MET A 806 -10.71 -29.88 19.34
CA MET A 806 -9.73 -29.34 20.26
C MET A 806 -10.46 -28.41 21.23
N ARG A 807 -10.73 -28.99 22.40
CA ARG A 807 -10.75 -28.36 23.72
C ARG A 807 -11.73 -27.20 23.88
N ASN A 808 -12.99 -27.57 24.18
CA ASN A 808 -13.98 -26.86 25.03
C ASN A 808 -15.41 -26.97 24.45
N SER A 809 -15.95 -28.18 24.27
CA SER A 809 -17.38 -28.37 24.00
C SER A 809 -18.24 -27.72 25.09
N ASP A 810 -17.82 -27.82 26.36
CA ASP A 810 -18.54 -27.27 27.51
C ASP A 810 -18.52 -25.74 27.60
N GLY A 811 -17.48 -25.09 27.04
CA GLY A 811 -17.38 -23.63 26.99
C GLY A 811 -18.09 -23.03 25.77
N PHE A 812 -18.08 -23.74 24.64
CA PHE A 812 -18.73 -23.30 23.41
C PHE A 812 -20.25 -23.28 23.54
N CYS A 813 -20.87 -24.34 24.10
CA CYS A 813 -22.32 -24.39 24.30
C CYS A 813 -22.83 -23.29 25.23
N LYS A 814 -22.12 -23.00 26.34
CA LYS A 814 -22.45 -21.88 27.24
C LYS A 814 -22.36 -20.52 26.55
N SER A 815 -21.34 -20.31 25.71
CA SER A 815 -21.23 -19.07 24.93
C SER A 815 -22.33 -18.90 23.88
N LEU A 816 -22.85 -20.02 23.35
CA LEU A 816 -23.89 -20.01 22.33
C LEU A 816 -25.27 -19.72 22.94
N SER A 817 -25.55 -20.21 24.15
CA SER A 817 -26.77 -19.90 24.90
C SER A 817 -26.85 -18.43 25.36
N ASP A 818 -25.69 -17.78 25.53
CA ASP A 818 -25.62 -16.35 25.84
C ASP A 818 -25.86 -15.48 24.59
N ASP A 819 -25.45 -15.96 23.41
CA ASP A 819 -25.54 -15.22 22.13
C ASP A 819 -26.87 -15.44 21.36
N ILE A 820 -27.59 -16.56 21.58
CA ILE A 820 -28.81 -16.93 20.84
C ILE A 820 -29.95 -17.27 21.81
N SER A 821 -31.06 -16.51 21.74
CA SER A 821 -32.27 -16.76 22.53
C SER A 821 -33.10 -17.93 21.97
N PRO A 822 -33.87 -18.67 22.80
CA PRO A 822 -34.81 -19.68 22.31
C PRO A 822 -35.82 -19.13 21.31
N TYR A 823 -36.27 -17.88 21.48
CA TYR A 823 -37.15 -17.20 20.52
C TYR A 823 -36.48 -16.93 19.17
N ASP A 824 -35.17 -16.72 19.17
CA ASP A 824 -34.41 -16.53 17.94
C ASP A 824 -34.24 -17.84 17.16
N MET A 825 -34.14 -18.96 17.88
CA MET A 825 -34.17 -20.29 17.28
C MET A 825 -35.53 -20.61 16.64
N GLU A 826 -36.65 -20.23 17.28
CA GLU A 826 -37.99 -20.37 16.69
C GLU A 826 -38.14 -19.53 15.41
N ARG A 827 -37.64 -18.29 15.41
CA ARG A 827 -37.63 -17.42 14.21
C ARG A 827 -36.81 -18.03 13.08
N LEU A 828 -35.64 -18.59 13.39
CA LEU A 828 -34.79 -19.28 12.40
C LEU A 828 -35.53 -20.48 11.80
N LYS A 829 -36.18 -21.30 12.63
CA LYS A 829 -37.00 -22.45 12.20
C LYS A 829 -38.18 -22.02 11.32
N ALA A 830 -38.88 -20.95 11.70
CA ALA A 830 -40.01 -20.42 10.94
C ALA A 830 -39.59 -19.99 9.52
N TYR A 831 -38.41 -19.37 9.36
CA TYR A 831 -37.88 -19.05 8.05
C TYR A 831 -37.39 -20.24 7.25
N THR A 832 -36.75 -21.23 7.88
CA THR A 832 -36.35 -22.45 7.16
C THR A 832 -37.56 -23.21 6.60
N ASN A 833 -38.73 -23.00 7.21
CA ASN A 833 -40.02 -23.51 6.77
C ASN A 833 -40.75 -22.56 5.80
N ASN A 834 -40.10 -21.48 5.33
CA ASN A 834 -40.66 -20.44 4.45
C ASN A 834 -41.91 -19.72 5.01
N LEU A 835 -42.08 -19.67 6.33
CA LEU A 835 -43.24 -19.01 6.97
C LEU A 835 -43.03 -17.51 7.19
N VAL A 836 -41.79 -17.04 7.10
CA VAL A 836 -41.36 -15.69 7.49
C VAL A 836 -40.39 -15.14 6.45
N ASP A 837 -40.39 -13.82 6.23
CA ASP A 837 -39.46 -13.14 5.34
C ASP A 837 -38.05 -13.01 5.92
N HIS A 838 -37.06 -12.86 5.03
CA HIS A 838 -35.65 -12.68 5.38
C HIS A 838 -35.37 -11.53 6.36
N LEU A 839 -36.18 -10.47 6.36
CA LEU A 839 -36.01 -9.30 7.22
C LEU A 839 -36.10 -9.64 8.71
N MET A 840 -36.89 -10.64 9.10
CA MET A 840 -37.03 -11.04 10.51
C MET A 840 -35.79 -11.74 11.08
N ILE A 841 -34.90 -12.26 10.22
CA ILE A 841 -33.65 -12.91 10.63
C ILE A 841 -32.45 -11.99 10.43
N ALA A 842 -32.63 -10.81 9.84
CA ALA A 842 -31.54 -9.88 9.57
C ALA A 842 -30.70 -9.55 10.83
N GLY A 843 -31.30 -9.59 12.02
CA GLY A 843 -30.56 -9.45 13.30
C GLY A 843 -29.69 -10.65 13.69
N LEU A 844 -30.05 -11.86 13.27
CA LEU A 844 -29.38 -13.13 13.60
C LEU A 844 -28.29 -13.51 12.60
N VAL A 845 -28.45 -13.15 11.32
CA VAL A 845 -27.45 -13.46 10.27
C VAL A 845 -26.04 -12.98 10.63
N PRO A 846 -25.81 -11.78 11.20
CA PRO A 846 -24.48 -11.33 11.61
C PRO A 846 -23.87 -12.15 12.74
N ILE A 847 -24.67 -12.68 13.67
CA ILE A 847 -24.19 -13.52 14.77
C ILE A 847 -23.72 -14.87 14.20
N LEU A 848 -24.57 -15.51 13.40
CA LEU A 848 -24.28 -16.79 12.76
C LEU A 848 -23.08 -16.69 11.80
N ALA A 849 -23.00 -15.61 11.01
CA ALA A 849 -21.87 -15.37 10.13
C ALA A 849 -20.56 -15.24 10.93
N ARG A 850 -20.54 -14.46 12.03
CA ARG A 850 -19.34 -14.33 12.88
C ARG A 850 -18.91 -15.66 13.49
N LEU A 851 -19.84 -16.51 13.91
CA LEU A 851 -19.52 -17.83 14.44
C LEU A 851 -18.97 -18.78 13.37
N TYR A 852 -19.54 -18.72 12.15
CA TYR A 852 -19.06 -19.48 11.00
C TYR A 852 -17.63 -19.10 10.60
N PHE A 853 -17.39 -17.81 10.35
CA PHE A 853 -16.07 -17.32 9.92
C PHE A 853 -14.98 -17.41 11.01
N ARG A 854 -15.36 -17.62 12.28
CA ARG A 854 -14.42 -17.98 13.36
C ARG A 854 -14.01 -19.45 13.36
N GLY A 855 -14.59 -20.29 12.49
CA GLY A 855 -14.37 -21.73 12.50
C GLY A 855 -15.05 -22.46 13.66
N LYS A 856 -15.94 -21.79 14.41
CA LYS A 856 -16.68 -22.41 15.51
C LYS A 856 -17.90 -23.22 15.05
N LEU A 857 -18.40 -22.95 13.84
CA LEU A 857 -19.47 -23.71 13.19
C LEU A 857 -18.88 -24.50 12.00
N PRO A 858 -18.48 -25.76 12.18
CA PRO A 858 -17.91 -26.60 11.13
C PRO A 858 -18.96 -27.11 10.14
N VAL A 859 -19.58 -26.20 9.38
CA VAL A 859 -20.60 -26.53 8.37
C VAL A 859 -20.01 -26.39 6.97
N LYS A 860 -20.16 -27.41 6.12
CA LYS A 860 -19.70 -27.34 4.72
C LYS A 860 -20.61 -26.41 3.90
N LEU A 861 -20.10 -25.23 3.53
CA LEU A 861 -20.74 -24.29 2.60
C LEU A 861 -19.95 -24.19 1.31
N SER A 862 -20.62 -24.07 0.16
CA SER A 862 -19.90 -23.78 -1.09
C SER A 862 -19.34 -22.36 -1.09
N TYR A 863 -18.35 -22.07 -1.93
CA TYR A 863 -17.74 -20.73 -2.01
C TYR A 863 -18.77 -19.62 -2.27
N SER A 864 -19.73 -19.87 -3.18
CA SER A 864 -20.82 -18.94 -3.47
C SER A 864 -21.78 -18.77 -2.28
N GLN A 865 -22.08 -19.85 -1.55
CA GLN A 865 -22.90 -19.79 -0.33
C GLN A 865 -22.21 -18.97 0.76
N ALA A 866 -20.93 -19.23 1.02
CA ALA A 866 -20.16 -18.47 2.01
C ALA A 866 -20.01 -16.99 1.62
N SER A 867 -19.88 -16.69 0.32
CA SER A 867 -19.86 -15.32 -0.18
C SER A 867 -21.20 -14.59 0.04
N VAL A 868 -22.33 -15.26 -0.18
CA VAL A 868 -23.67 -14.72 0.14
C VAL A 868 -23.83 -14.48 1.64
N LEU A 869 -23.36 -15.41 2.49
CA LEU A 869 -23.36 -15.24 3.94
C LEU A 869 -22.50 -14.05 4.39
N LEU A 870 -21.37 -13.80 3.73
CA LEU A 870 -20.51 -12.64 3.98
C LEU A 870 -21.24 -11.33 3.66
N PHE A 871 -21.94 -11.26 2.53
CA PHE A 871 -22.71 -10.07 2.14
C PHE A 871 -23.85 -9.74 3.11
N PHE A 872 -24.65 -10.73 3.50
CA PHE A 872 -25.77 -10.51 4.41
C PHE A 872 -25.32 -10.31 5.87
N GLY A 873 -24.34 -11.08 6.32
CA GLY A 873 -23.95 -11.12 7.74
C GLY A 873 -22.87 -10.11 8.13
N LEU A 874 -21.79 -10.01 7.34
CA LEU A 874 -20.61 -9.21 7.71
C LEU A 874 -20.59 -7.84 7.05
N GLN A 875 -20.87 -7.73 5.74
CA GLN A 875 -20.86 -6.45 5.01
C GLN A 875 -22.22 -5.72 5.00
N ARG A 876 -23.30 -6.39 5.44
CA ARG A 876 -24.67 -5.85 5.51
C ARG A 876 -25.07 -5.06 4.25
N GLN A 877 -24.92 -5.70 3.10
CA GLN A 877 -25.22 -5.10 1.80
C GLN A 877 -26.66 -5.36 1.36
N ASN A 878 -27.18 -4.46 0.53
CA ASN A 878 -28.50 -4.60 -0.08
C ASN A 878 -28.49 -5.64 -1.20
N ILE A 879 -29.65 -6.25 -1.47
CA ILE A 879 -29.77 -7.31 -2.49
C ILE A 879 -29.41 -6.79 -3.89
N THR A 880 -29.80 -5.56 -4.24
CA THR A 880 -29.45 -4.91 -5.52
C THR A 880 -27.93 -4.75 -5.70
N TYR A 881 -27.20 -4.53 -4.61
CA TYR A 881 -25.74 -4.46 -4.66
C TYR A 881 -25.13 -5.85 -4.88
N ILE A 882 -25.68 -6.89 -4.25
CA ILE A 882 -25.24 -8.28 -4.44
C ILE A 882 -25.50 -8.75 -5.87
N GLU A 883 -26.64 -8.40 -6.45
CA GLU A 883 -26.98 -8.68 -7.86
C GLU A 883 -25.92 -8.12 -8.81
N GLY A 884 -25.54 -6.84 -8.63
CA GLY A 884 -24.53 -6.18 -9.46
C GLY A 884 -23.11 -6.72 -9.28
N GLN A 885 -22.74 -7.23 -8.10
CA GLN A 885 -21.38 -7.74 -7.83
C GLN A 885 -21.20 -9.22 -8.20
N MET A 886 -22.24 -10.04 -7.99
CA MET A 886 -22.17 -11.48 -8.28
C MET A 886 -22.72 -11.83 -9.68
N ASN A 887 -23.38 -10.90 -10.37
CA ASN A 887 -24.14 -11.15 -11.60
C ASN A 887 -25.14 -12.31 -11.44
N LEU A 888 -25.78 -12.39 -10.28
CA LEU A 888 -26.81 -13.39 -9.95
C LEU A 888 -28.18 -12.73 -9.88
N GLU A 889 -29.22 -13.47 -10.28
CA GLU A 889 -30.59 -13.00 -10.13
C GLU A 889 -31.04 -12.99 -8.66
N ARG A 890 -31.98 -12.08 -8.34
CA ARG A 890 -32.56 -11.91 -7.00
C ARG A 890 -33.04 -13.21 -6.36
N SER A 891 -33.73 -14.03 -7.15
CA SER A 891 -34.33 -15.30 -6.74
C SER A 891 -33.26 -16.29 -6.27
N GLN A 892 -32.12 -16.34 -6.96
CA GLN A 892 -31.02 -17.23 -6.66
C GLN A 892 -30.32 -16.84 -5.36
N ILE A 893 -30.12 -15.54 -5.12
CA ILE A 893 -29.51 -15.02 -3.88
C ILE A 893 -30.34 -15.40 -2.65
N LEU A 894 -31.66 -15.22 -2.73
CA LEU A 894 -32.58 -15.60 -1.65
C LEU A 894 -32.62 -17.11 -1.44
N ALA A 895 -32.62 -17.90 -2.52
CA ALA A 895 -32.54 -19.36 -2.44
C ALA A 895 -31.25 -19.85 -1.78
N TYR A 896 -30.11 -19.20 -2.07
CA TYR A 896 -28.85 -19.52 -1.39
C TYR A 896 -28.91 -19.21 0.11
N ASN A 897 -29.47 -18.07 0.48
CA ASN A 897 -29.61 -17.69 1.88
C ASN A 897 -30.49 -18.67 2.67
N LEU A 898 -31.62 -19.09 2.10
CA LEU A 898 -32.47 -20.12 2.69
C LEU A 898 -31.72 -21.44 2.90
N LYS A 899 -30.95 -21.90 1.90
CA LYS A 899 -30.13 -23.11 2.01
C LYS A 899 -29.07 -23.01 3.10
N ILE A 900 -28.43 -21.85 3.24
CA ILE A 900 -27.43 -21.60 4.29
C ILE A 900 -28.08 -21.67 5.68
N MET A 901 -29.19 -20.95 5.87
CA MET A 901 -29.91 -20.94 7.15
C MET A 901 -30.42 -22.33 7.53
N LYS A 902 -30.87 -23.13 6.55
CA LYS A 902 -31.28 -24.52 6.79
C LYS A 902 -30.13 -25.38 7.32
N LYS A 903 -28.95 -25.31 6.70
CA LYS A 903 -27.75 -26.04 7.15
C LYS A 903 -27.28 -25.62 8.53
N LEU A 904 -27.33 -24.32 8.84
CA LEU A 904 -26.96 -23.79 10.14
C LEU A 904 -27.97 -24.22 11.22
N CYS A 905 -29.28 -24.17 10.92
CA CYS A 905 -30.32 -24.61 11.83
C CYS A 905 -30.19 -26.11 12.16
N THR A 906 -29.98 -26.97 11.16
CA THR A 906 -29.78 -28.41 11.39
C THR A 906 -28.59 -28.69 12.29
N TYR A 907 -27.47 -27.99 12.08
CA TYR A 907 -26.28 -28.16 12.92
C TYR A 907 -26.50 -27.69 14.36
N LEU A 908 -27.21 -26.57 14.56
CA LEU A 908 -27.55 -26.07 15.89
C LEU A 908 -28.53 -27.00 16.63
N ASP A 909 -29.50 -27.58 15.91
CA ASP A 909 -30.41 -28.60 16.44
C ASP A 909 -29.67 -29.90 16.81
N ASP A 910 -28.66 -30.31 16.03
CA ASP A 910 -27.80 -31.46 16.34
C ASP A 910 -26.94 -31.22 17.61
N ILE A 911 -26.46 -30.00 17.83
CA ILE A 911 -25.75 -29.65 19.08
C ILE A 911 -26.71 -29.66 20.26
N ALA A 912 -27.87 -29.00 20.13
CA ALA A 912 -28.87 -28.92 21.19
C ALA A 912 -29.38 -30.31 21.58
N SER A 913 -29.60 -31.20 20.61
CA SER A 913 -30.00 -32.59 20.88
C SER A 913 -28.89 -33.41 21.56
N LYS A 914 -27.62 -33.20 21.21
CA LYS A 914 -26.48 -33.82 21.92
C LYS A 914 -26.35 -33.36 23.38
N GLU A 915 -26.64 -32.08 23.66
CA GLU A 915 -26.64 -31.53 25.02
C GLU A 915 -27.81 -32.04 25.86
N ILE A 916 -29.00 -32.16 25.26
CA ILE A 916 -30.15 -32.83 25.90
C ILE A 916 -29.81 -34.31 26.14
N GLY A 917 -29.15 -34.97 25.18
CA GLY A 917 -28.69 -36.36 25.32
C GLY A 917 -27.63 -36.59 26.40
N SER A 918 -26.76 -35.61 26.68
CA SER A 918 -25.76 -35.69 27.76
C SER A 918 -26.33 -35.36 29.14
N THR A 919 -27.40 -34.56 29.20
CA THR A 919 -28.11 -34.21 30.43
C THR A 919 -29.21 -35.20 30.83
N LEU A 920 -29.66 -36.05 29.90
CA LEU A 920 -30.53 -37.18 30.20
C LEU A 920 -29.77 -38.25 31.02
N PRO A 921 -30.35 -38.79 32.11
CA PRO A 921 -29.71 -39.84 32.90
C PRO A 921 -29.51 -41.08 32.01
N ARG A 922 -28.25 -41.41 31.71
CA ARG A 922 -27.92 -42.66 31.02
C ARG A 922 -28.29 -43.83 31.93
N ILE A 923 -29.19 -44.69 31.48
CA ILE A 923 -29.36 -46.03 32.06
C ILE A 923 -28.01 -46.73 31.87
N ARG A 924 -27.37 -47.20 32.95
CA ARG A 924 -26.10 -47.93 32.86
C ARG A 924 -26.29 -49.17 31.99
N GLU A 925 -25.77 -49.15 30.76
CA GLU A 925 -25.44 -50.39 30.07
C GLU A 925 -24.36 -51.08 30.90
N ARG A 926 -24.70 -52.24 31.48
CA ARG A 926 -23.71 -53.14 32.08
C ARG A 926 -22.83 -53.66 30.95
N VAL A 927 -21.66 -53.04 30.78
CA VAL A 927 -20.55 -53.64 30.04
C VAL A 927 -20.08 -54.84 30.86
N LEU A 928 -20.27 -56.05 30.33
CA LEU A 928 -19.70 -57.27 30.91
C LEU A 928 -18.22 -57.33 30.50
N GLU A 929 -17.34 -56.81 31.36
CA GLU A 929 -15.90 -57.07 31.25
C GLU A 929 -15.62 -58.50 31.76
N PRO A 930 -14.79 -59.30 31.07
CA PRO A 930 -14.41 -60.61 31.56
C PRO A 930 -13.60 -60.43 32.85
N HIS A 931 -14.07 -61.04 33.94
CA HIS A 931 -13.35 -61.06 35.21
C HIS A 931 -11.95 -61.64 35.02
N SER A 932 -10.94 -61.03 35.66
CA SER A 932 -9.54 -61.48 35.66
C SER A 932 -9.29 -62.74 36.51
N ILE A 933 -10.34 -63.30 37.10
CA ILE A 933 -10.32 -64.42 38.05
C ILE A 933 -11.02 -65.59 37.37
N SER A 934 -10.42 -66.78 37.47
CA SER A 934 -11.02 -67.99 36.89
C SER A 934 -12.32 -68.34 37.62
N LEU A 935 -13.28 -68.92 36.89
CA LEU A 935 -14.60 -69.29 37.43
C LEU A 935 -14.49 -70.24 38.65
N ASP A 936 -13.41 -71.03 38.71
CA ASP A 936 -13.09 -71.93 39.81
C ASP A 936 -12.56 -71.20 41.06
N GLU A 937 -11.88 -70.06 40.90
CA GLU A 937 -11.41 -69.22 42.00
C GLU A 937 -12.57 -68.40 42.59
N ASP A 938 -13.47 -67.89 41.75
CA ASP A 938 -14.68 -67.17 42.18
C ASP A 938 -15.65 -68.10 42.90
N LEU A 939 -15.80 -69.35 42.44
CA LEU A 939 -16.57 -70.38 43.14
C LEU A 939 -15.96 -70.76 44.49
N LYS A 940 -14.62 -70.79 44.61
CA LYS A 940 -13.93 -71.07 45.89
C LYS A 940 -14.04 -69.90 46.86
N GLU A 941 -13.98 -68.66 46.37
CA GLU A 941 -14.16 -67.47 47.20
C GLU A 941 -15.63 -67.33 47.63
N GLY A 942 -16.58 -67.59 46.74
CA GLY A 942 -18.00 -67.69 47.03
C GLY A 942 -18.33 -68.80 48.02
N ALA A 943 -17.69 -69.97 47.92
CA ALA A 943 -17.84 -71.06 48.89
C ALA A 943 -17.29 -70.67 50.27
N LYS A 944 -16.14 -69.99 50.33
CA LYS A 944 -15.60 -69.45 51.59
C LYS A 944 -16.49 -68.38 52.21
N GLN A 945 -17.02 -67.46 51.40
CA GLN A 945 -17.98 -66.45 51.89
C GLN A 945 -19.30 -67.07 52.34
N ALA A 946 -19.76 -68.14 51.70
CA ALA A 946 -20.92 -68.91 52.14
C ALA A 946 -20.65 -69.65 53.45
N GLU A 947 -19.48 -70.28 53.62
CA GLU A 947 -19.09 -70.91 54.89
C GLU A 947 -18.90 -69.88 56.01
N ASP A 948 -18.28 -68.73 55.73
CA ASP A 948 -18.06 -67.67 56.71
C ASP A 948 -19.34 -66.89 57.06
N SER A 949 -20.34 -66.86 56.17
CA SER A 949 -21.68 -66.35 56.48
C SER A 949 -22.57 -67.38 57.19
N MET A 950 -22.33 -68.68 57.00
CA MET A 950 -23.00 -69.78 57.69
C MET A 950 -22.47 -70.01 59.13
N LYS A 951 -21.21 -69.69 59.42
CA LYS A 951 -20.62 -69.77 60.77
C LYS A 951 -21.35 -68.92 61.83
N PRO A 952 -21.66 -67.63 61.62
CA PRO A 952 -22.41 -66.84 62.60
C PRO A 952 -23.88 -67.25 62.72
N THR A 953 -24.46 -67.88 61.68
CA THR A 953 -25.84 -68.40 61.74
C THR A 953 -25.94 -69.74 62.48
N THR A 954 -24.91 -70.59 62.38
CA THR A 954 -24.84 -71.86 63.13
C THR A 954 -24.45 -71.67 64.60
N GLU A 955 -23.61 -70.68 64.92
CA GLU A 955 -23.30 -70.30 66.31
C GLU A 955 -24.43 -69.51 66.99
N GLY A 956 -25.28 -68.80 66.22
CA GLY A 956 -26.45 -68.07 66.74
C GLY A 956 -27.68 -68.93 67.07
N LEU A 957 -27.75 -70.17 66.56
CA LEU A 957 -28.86 -71.12 66.76
C LEU A 957 -28.73 -71.97 68.05
N LEU A 958 -27.62 -71.85 68.80
CA LEU A 958 -27.36 -72.56 70.05
C LEU A 958 -27.32 -71.61 71.27
N ASN A 959 -28.21 -70.61 71.30
CA ASN A 959 -28.44 -69.81 72.50
C ASN A 959 -29.49 -70.48 73.42
N PRO A 960 -29.14 -70.84 74.67
CA PRO A 960 -30.04 -71.55 75.59
C PRO A 960 -31.27 -70.73 76.05
N GLU A 961 -31.33 -69.43 75.75
CA GLU A 961 -32.47 -68.56 76.08
C GLU A 961 -33.63 -68.63 75.08
N PHE A 962 -33.43 -69.08 73.84
CA PHE A 962 -34.51 -69.23 72.85
C PHE A 962 -35.26 -70.57 72.95
N LEU A 963 -34.67 -71.58 73.61
CA LEU A 963 -35.31 -72.87 73.88
C LEU A 963 -36.29 -72.82 75.07
N GLN A 964 -36.21 -71.79 75.93
CA GLN A 964 -37.15 -71.60 77.04
C GLN A 964 -38.51 -71.01 76.61
N GLN A 965 -38.61 -70.47 75.38
CA GLN A 965 -39.85 -69.91 74.84
C GLN A 965 -40.81 -70.97 74.27
N TYR A 966 -40.38 -72.24 74.18
CA TYR A 966 -41.20 -73.39 73.76
C TYR A 966 -41.44 -74.40 74.88
N ALA A 967 -41.12 -74.07 76.13
CA ALA A 967 -41.42 -74.90 77.29
C ALA A 967 -42.93 -74.88 77.60
N ILE A 968 -43.61 -75.98 77.32
CA ILE A 968 -45.00 -76.23 77.72
C ILE A 968 -44.97 -76.52 79.23
N VAL A 969 -45.60 -75.66 80.04
CA VAL A 969 -45.71 -75.86 81.49
C VAL A 969 -46.97 -76.68 81.78
N ASP A 970 -46.77 -77.81 82.47
CA ASP A 970 -47.75 -78.78 82.96
C ASP A 970 -49.06 -78.18 83.47
N ARG A 971 -50.18 -78.67 82.94
CA ARG A 971 -51.48 -78.79 83.61
C ARG A 971 -52.25 -80.00 83.08
N ASP A 972 -52.10 -81.13 83.75
CA ASP A 972 -52.83 -82.38 83.50
C ASP A 972 -54.37 -82.27 83.71
N ALA A 973 -54.88 -81.14 84.21
CA ALA A 973 -56.30 -80.94 84.49
C ALA A 973 -57.15 -80.50 83.27
N ASP A 974 -56.54 -79.95 82.21
CA ASP A 974 -57.27 -79.47 81.02
C ASP A 974 -57.32 -80.52 79.89
N PHE A 975 -56.46 -81.55 79.95
CA PHE A 975 -56.46 -82.69 79.03
C PHE A 975 -57.54 -83.73 79.36
N GLU A 976 -57.89 -83.92 80.63
CA GLU A 976 -58.96 -84.86 81.05
C GLU A 976 -60.37 -84.38 80.64
N ASN A 977 -60.61 -83.07 80.59
CA ASN A 977 -61.89 -82.49 80.14
C ASN A 977 -62.11 -82.56 78.62
N ALA A 978 -61.05 -82.77 77.83
CA ALA A 978 -61.13 -82.89 76.37
C ALA A 978 -61.41 -84.34 75.90
N LEU A 979 -61.31 -85.33 76.78
CA LEU A 979 -61.44 -86.77 76.47
C LEU A 979 -62.75 -87.41 76.97
N GLN A 980 -63.64 -86.68 77.66
CA GLN A 980 -64.83 -87.26 78.33
C GLN A 980 -66.11 -87.44 77.47
N ASN A 981 -66.11 -87.16 76.17
CA ASN A 981 -67.25 -87.51 75.30
C ASN A 981 -66.84 -88.57 74.27
N GLY A 982 -67.12 -89.84 74.59
CA GLY A 982 -66.81 -90.99 73.75
C GLY A 982 -67.57 -91.01 72.42
N GLY A 983 -66.85 -91.25 71.33
CA GLY A 983 -67.41 -91.53 70.01
C GLY A 983 -66.41 -91.33 68.86
N LYS A 984 -65.66 -92.38 68.51
CA LYS A 984 -64.80 -92.59 67.31
C LYS A 984 -64.31 -91.33 66.54
N ILE A 985 -63.02 -91.01 66.67
CA ILE A 985 -62.31 -90.01 65.85
C ILE A 985 -61.76 -90.67 64.56
N PRO A 986 -62.06 -90.16 63.35
CA PRO A 986 -61.47 -90.61 62.08
C PRO A 986 -60.06 -90.03 61.85
N SER A 987 -59.27 -90.69 61.00
CA SER A 987 -57.82 -90.57 60.81
C SER A 987 -57.30 -89.24 60.22
N GLY A 988 -57.55 -88.13 60.92
CA GLY A 988 -57.01 -86.81 60.58
C GLY A 988 -57.83 -85.71 61.22
N GLY A 989 -57.57 -85.41 62.49
CA GLY A 989 -58.25 -84.32 63.21
C GLY A 989 -57.41 -83.80 64.37
N LEU A 990 -56.81 -82.62 64.17
CA LEU A 990 -56.10 -81.84 65.19
C LEU A 990 -57.09 -81.35 66.27
N VAL A 991 -56.76 -81.51 67.55
CA VAL A 991 -57.44 -80.85 68.67
C VAL A 991 -56.61 -79.64 69.09
N SER A 992 -57.17 -78.44 68.99
CA SER A 992 -56.49 -77.20 69.40
C SER A 992 -56.96 -76.75 70.79
N VAL A 993 -56.02 -76.60 71.73
CA VAL A 993 -56.25 -76.02 73.06
C VAL A 993 -55.70 -74.59 73.04
N LYS A 994 -56.52 -73.59 73.42
CA LYS A 994 -56.13 -72.17 73.41
C LYS A 994 -55.22 -71.86 74.60
N SER A 995 -53.94 -71.56 74.35
CA SER A 995 -53.07 -70.92 75.33
C SER A 995 -53.37 -69.41 75.40
N ASN A 996 -53.50 -68.90 76.62
CA ASN A 996 -54.00 -67.55 76.86
C ASN A 996 -52.90 -66.70 77.53
N ARG A 997 -52.02 -66.09 76.72
CA ARG A 997 -51.34 -64.81 77.06
C ARG A 997 -50.73 -64.17 75.81
N LYS A 998 -50.99 -62.86 75.68
CA LYS A 998 -50.78 -62.01 74.49
C LYS A 998 -49.39 -61.37 74.41
N LYS A 999 -49.10 -60.93 73.17
CA LYS A 999 -48.23 -59.81 72.69
C LYS A 999 -46.85 -60.27 72.19
N GLN A 1000 -46.31 -59.76 71.10
CA GLN A 1000 -46.64 -58.61 70.23
C GLN A 1000 -45.87 -58.87 68.93
N ASP A 1001 -46.49 -58.76 67.75
CA ASP A 1001 -45.70 -58.66 66.51
C ASP A 1001 -46.24 -57.60 65.58
N LYS A 1002 -45.29 -56.74 65.19
CA LYS A 1002 -45.38 -55.75 64.13
C LYS A 1002 -45.25 -56.49 62.80
N HIS A 1003 -46.14 -56.22 61.86
CA HIS A 1003 -45.79 -56.31 60.45
C HIS A 1003 -46.47 -55.19 59.65
N GLU A 1004 -45.64 -54.57 58.82
CA GLU A 1004 -45.99 -53.65 57.75
C GLU A 1004 -46.98 -54.27 56.75
N LYS A 1005 -47.85 -53.43 56.16
CA LYS A 1005 -47.79 -53.11 54.72
C LYS A 1005 -48.81 -52.05 54.30
N GLN A 1006 -48.28 -51.06 53.57
CA GLN A 1006 -48.83 -50.31 52.42
C GLN A 1006 -50.30 -49.82 52.44
N LYS A 1007 -50.46 -48.50 52.24
CA LYS A 1007 -51.54 -47.91 51.44
C LYS A 1007 -51.07 -46.66 50.69
N GLU A 1008 -51.32 -46.64 49.39
CA GLU A 1008 -51.35 -45.46 48.51
C GLU A 1008 -52.60 -44.60 48.76
N GLY A 1009 -52.56 -43.33 48.34
CA GLY A 1009 -53.76 -42.62 47.87
C GLY A 1009 -53.91 -41.14 48.29
N HIS A 1010 -53.48 -40.24 47.39
CA HIS A 1010 -54.05 -38.92 47.06
C HIS A 1010 -54.97 -38.16 48.04
N LYS A 1011 -54.63 -36.87 48.26
CA LYS A 1011 -55.54 -35.68 48.11
C LYS A 1011 -54.71 -34.39 48.31
N SER A 1012 -54.55 -33.56 47.28
CA SER A 1012 -55.40 -32.40 46.91
C SER A 1012 -54.99 -31.09 47.59
N GLY A 1013 -54.48 -30.16 46.78
CA GLY A 1013 -54.39 -28.73 47.09
C GLY A 1013 -54.45 -27.93 45.79
N LYS A 1014 -55.66 -27.53 45.39
CA LYS A 1014 -55.96 -26.72 44.21
C LYS A 1014 -56.09 -25.25 44.63
N LYS A 1015 -55.63 -24.36 43.72
CA LYS A 1015 -56.07 -22.99 43.40
C LYS A 1015 -55.29 -21.76 43.92
N ARG A 1016 -54.75 -21.07 42.91
CA ARG A 1016 -54.60 -19.61 42.67
C ARG A 1016 -55.53 -18.68 43.48
N SER A 1017 -55.02 -17.55 43.97
CA SER A 1017 -55.14 -16.22 43.33
C SER A 1017 -54.34 -15.13 44.08
N ASN A 1018 -53.66 -14.27 43.30
CA ASN A 1018 -53.27 -12.86 43.52
C ASN A 1018 -53.35 -12.28 44.95
N ASP A 1019 -52.29 -11.59 45.40
CA ASP A 1019 -52.10 -10.16 45.10
C ASP A 1019 -50.70 -9.65 45.51
N ARG A 1020 -50.23 -8.66 44.74
CA ARG A 1020 -49.35 -7.51 45.05
C ARG A 1020 -48.29 -7.61 46.16
N GLY A 1021 -47.08 -7.13 45.83
CA GLY A 1021 -46.23 -6.50 46.85
C GLY A 1021 -44.76 -6.36 46.49
N SER A 1022 -44.41 -5.20 45.95
CA SER A 1022 -43.06 -4.71 45.64
C SER A 1022 -42.09 -4.62 46.83
N LYS A 1023 -40.80 -4.48 46.48
CA LYS A 1023 -39.65 -3.93 47.25
C LYS A 1023 -38.97 -4.92 48.21
N SER A 1024 -37.67 -4.87 48.47
CA SER A 1024 -36.49 -4.24 47.86
C SER A 1024 -35.31 -4.64 48.75
N ASN A 1025 -34.13 -4.77 48.14
CA ASN A 1025 -32.84 -4.35 48.70
C ASN A 1025 -32.19 -5.10 49.89
N LYS A 1026 -31.00 -5.60 49.54
CA LYS A 1026 -29.67 -5.25 50.07
C LYS A 1026 -29.08 -6.04 51.24
N LYS A 1027 -27.81 -6.41 50.95
CA LYS A 1027 -26.62 -6.53 51.81
C LYS A 1027 -26.57 -7.83 52.63
N SER A 1028 -25.42 -8.50 52.79
CA SER A 1028 -24.05 -8.25 52.34
C SER A 1028 -23.21 -9.52 52.51
N LYS A 1029 -22.17 -9.65 51.66
CA LYS A 1029 -20.83 -10.19 51.92
C LYS A 1029 -20.73 -11.54 52.67
N TYR A 1030 -20.27 -12.58 51.98
CA TYR A 1030 -18.84 -12.88 51.81
C TYR A 1030 -18.61 -13.54 50.45
#